data_AF-A0A101IJR4-F1
#
_entry.id   AF-A0A101IJR4-F1
#
_cell.length_a   1.000
_cell.length_b   1.000
_cell.length_c   1.000
_cell.angle_alpha   90.00
_cell.angle_beta   90.00
_cell.angle_gamma   90.00
#
_symmetry.space_group_name_H-M   'P 1'
#
loop_
_entity.id
_entity.type
_entity.pdbx_description
1 polymer ?
#
loop_
_entity_poly.entity_id
_entity_poly.type
_entity_poly.pdbx_seq_one_letter_code
_entity_poly.pdbx_strand_id
1 'polypeptide(L)'
;MRSHPAFCLTCLLLVFSLSLVLSFSSAQGYGQGSVIRWQYRPEEPIIQVGFGGEILPMGAQNATKSIRIPGLENRIIPGEPVIPFRTARILIPFGEEIEDIKVLPGEKKNLGKILIEPGQDPLPISFSGNYTITPLNETTYGSMEPYPKDIYSVVGVQNKNGYKILYLNLYPIMYIPKTKDTYYFGTFDLEVKTAPTKTLDRGLFRGLAEDREQIERMVDNPGEIAAYSMDIAPTGSSPLLDGNYDYLIITNRALKNAPGPYNFTALVDWKRSKGLAATIVTVEDILAIYPGADDQEKIRSFIKDAYLNNGLTYVLLGGDADGGRSGGEGWNNIVPARGLWAWDYEASPPNIPSDLYYACLDGNYDYNGNGIYGEPGDGPRGGEVDLMAEVYVGRAPVDSYAELSNFVRKTIAYESTTVDPYLKEVWMVGEYLGFGGVSDWGGNSLDEIKDSSGASGYNTAGFPDDYAKSCLYDRDREWDKTELAEIINGNVHAINHLGHANVGNVMKMKVDDVGSLKNDRYFFGYSQGCYAGSFDNRDPDSIYFPDDCVLENFITEPHGAFAFIGNSRYGWGRKSTTDGPSQRYHRQFWDAVFGEGIKEIGRALQDAKEDNLGSIDGTSDGNVMRFCYYEINLFGDPEISFHLPFTADHDVEIVEMELPSYSKPGRSVEVKVVVKNKGLKDEKNVVVQLLDGGAVKDSESILDLPSGDSVEVSLYWSNAEEGRRALEARALPIEGEDITDDNRQERWIEVFDSRSMILLVDDDEEADYETYYERALTASGCDYVKVDGSPSRSELLSFDCVVWVTGRDFTTTLTAEDQANLAAYLDAGGSLFLSGQDIGYNIQDTDFYQDYLQVEYVKDSTGVCLLEGVPGDPISDGITFGISEGDGADNQYWPSEIRPITSYAKEIFKYKDDGCAAVRVDTEIYKVVYFAFGFEAINSSSDRDEIMGRVLSELTKSNEPPASISGTDGLGAFQTIASEIPDGPIWKGGAKGPVEGADFEFDLSIEDMDLNFETFEDMNFEFQDMGSGFWGVK
;
A
#
# COMPACT_ATOMS: atom_id res chain seq x y z
N MET A 1 -33.32 39.42 -38.37
CA MET A 1 -34.11 40.42 -37.65
C MET A 1 -35.58 40.03 -37.73
N ARG A 2 -36.40 40.04 -36.67
CA ARG A 2 -36.14 40.04 -35.22
C ARG A 2 -37.48 39.75 -34.51
N SER A 3 -37.64 38.60 -33.86
CA SER A 3 -38.82 38.29 -33.01
C SER A 3 -38.59 37.03 -32.17
N HIS A 4 -38.70 37.15 -30.85
CA HIS A 4 -39.12 36.06 -29.94
C HIS A 4 -40.63 35.75 -30.19
N PRO A 5 -41.23 34.60 -29.78
CA PRO A 5 -40.90 33.85 -28.56
C PRO A 5 -41.08 32.30 -28.54
N ALA A 6 -40.79 31.71 -27.37
CA ALA A 6 -41.38 30.50 -26.75
C ALA A 6 -41.08 29.07 -27.26
N PHE A 7 -40.81 28.19 -26.28
CA PHE A 7 -41.09 26.74 -26.07
C PHE A 7 -39.87 26.09 -25.37
N CYS A 8 -39.93 25.60 -24.12
CA CYS A 8 -40.69 24.49 -23.50
C CYS A 8 -39.96 23.12 -23.59
N LEU A 9 -39.62 22.58 -22.41
CA LEU A 9 -39.27 21.20 -22.04
C LEU A 9 -39.27 20.11 -23.14
N THR A 10 -38.18 19.32 -23.27
CA THR A 10 -38.07 17.92 -22.75
C THR A 10 -36.75 17.22 -23.12
N CYS A 11 -36.30 16.31 -22.25
CA CYS A 11 -35.40 15.14 -22.47
C CYS A 11 -33.96 15.35 -23.00
N LEU A 12 -32.96 15.13 -22.12
CA LEU A 12 -32.25 13.84 -22.07
C LEU A 12 -31.74 13.55 -20.65
N LEU A 13 -31.58 12.26 -20.32
CA LEU A 13 -31.07 11.72 -19.05
C LEU A 13 -29.75 10.98 -19.32
N LEU A 14 -28.78 11.09 -18.40
CA LEU A 14 -27.85 10.04 -17.89
C LEU A 14 -26.72 10.76 -17.11
N VAL A 15 -26.83 10.80 -15.78
CA VAL A 15 -26.06 9.97 -14.83
C VAL A 15 -24.57 10.37 -14.76
N PHE A 16 -24.28 11.21 -13.77
CA PHE A 16 -23.00 11.24 -13.05
C PHE A 16 -23.35 11.31 -11.56
N SER A 17 -22.97 10.30 -10.80
CA SER A 17 -23.23 10.21 -9.36
C SER A 17 -22.04 10.76 -8.57
N LEU A 18 -21.99 12.08 -8.38
CA LEU A 18 -21.11 12.70 -7.39
C LEU A 18 -21.95 13.16 -6.19
N SER A 19 -21.75 12.52 -5.04
CA SER A 19 -22.52 12.75 -3.81
C SER A 19 -22.05 13.99 -3.04
N LEU A 20 -22.04 15.16 -3.71
CA LEU A 20 -21.65 16.42 -3.08
C LEU A 20 -22.78 16.95 -2.17
N VAL A 21 -22.75 16.58 -0.88
CA VAL A 21 -23.68 17.11 0.13
C VAL A 21 -23.29 18.55 0.48
N LEU A 22 -23.84 19.50 -0.27
CA LEU A 22 -23.68 20.93 0.00
C LEU A 22 -24.46 21.34 1.26
N SER A 23 -23.78 21.34 2.40
CA SER A 23 -24.25 21.90 3.67
C SER A 23 -24.30 23.44 3.59
N PHE A 24 -25.49 24.00 3.32
CA PHE A 24 -25.71 25.45 3.39
C PHE A 24 -25.72 25.95 4.86
N SER A 25 -24.58 26.46 5.33
CA SER A 25 -24.53 27.30 6.54
C SER A 25 -24.88 28.74 6.18
N SER A 26 -26.01 29.24 6.69
CA SER A 26 -26.44 30.64 6.49
C SER A 26 -25.94 31.52 7.62
N ALA A 27 -24.85 32.27 7.38
CA ALA A 27 -24.29 33.19 8.36
C ALA A 27 -25.18 34.43 8.60
N GLN A 28 -25.93 34.45 9.72
CA GLN A 28 -26.30 35.70 10.41
C GLN A 28 -26.85 35.45 11.83
N GLY A 29 -26.12 35.87 12.86
CA GLY A 29 -26.65 36.05 14.22
C GLY A 29 -25.70 35.61 15.35
N TYR A 30 -24.82 36.51 15.81
CA TYR A 30 -24.15 36.36 17.11
C TYR A 30 -25.21 36.26 18.23
N GLY A 31 -25.49 35.06 18.75
CA GLY A 31 -26.45 34.88 19.85
C GLY A 31 -27.09 33.50 20.05
N GLN A 32 -26.87 32.52 19.16
CA GLN A 32 -27.22 31.12 19.40
C GLN A 32 -26.03 30.22 19.03
N GLY A 33 -25.77 29.18 19.82
CA GLY A 33 -24.66 28.26 19.60
C GLY A 33 -24.82 27.42 18.33
N SER A 34 -23.69 27.00 17.78
CA SER A 34 -23.61 26.16 16.58
C SER A 34 -23.89 24.67 16.90
N VAL A 35 -24.32 23.93 15.88
CA VAL A 35 -24.50 22.46 15.94
C VAL A 35 -23.87 21.85 14.71
N ILE A 36 -22.64 21.37 14.86
CA ILE A 36 -21.88 20.66 13.83
C ILE A 36 -22.47 19.26 13.68
N ARG A 37 -22.67 18.81 12.44
CA ARG A 37 -23.15 17.46 12.12
C ARG A 37 -22.23 16.80 11.12
N TRP A 38 -21.87 15.55 11.40
CA TRP A 38 -21.09 14.72 10.49
C TRP A 38 -21.60 13.28 10.51
N GLN A 39 -21.39 12.53 9.43
CA GLN A 39 -21.75 11.12 9.36
C GLN A 39 -20.56 10.30 8.89
N TYR A 40 -20.18 9.30 9.68
CA TYR A 40 -19.15 8.33 9.32
C TYR A 40 -19.78 7.03 8.86
N ARG A 41 -19.10 6.35 7.92
CA ARG A 41 -19.51 5.07 7.35
C ARG A 41 -18.29 4.14 7.29
N PRO A 42 -18.02 3.35 8.33
CA PRO A 42 -16.99 2.32 8.28
C PRO A 42 -17.29 1.30 7.17
N GLU A 43 -16.25 0.65 6.67
CA GLU A 43 -16.41 -0.51 5.79
C GLU A 43 -16.85 -1.77 6.56
N GLU A 44 -17.35 -2.77 5.85
CA GLU A 44 -17.77 -4.04 6.46
C GLU A 44 -16.56 -4.80 7.07
N PRO A 45 -16.74 -5.44 8.24
CA PRO A 45 -15.64 -6.08 8.96
C PRO A 45 -15.23 -7.43 8.35
N ILE A 46 -13.91 -7.58 8.16
CA ILE A 46 -13.24 -8.83 7.79
C ILE A 46 -12.91 -9.60 9.07
N ILE A 47 -13.37 -10.85 9.17
CA ILE A 47 -13.16 -11.72 10.33
C ILE A 47 -12.18 -12.84 9.97
N GLN A 48 -10.98 -12.79 10.53
CA GLN A 48 -9.89 -13.72 10.21
C GLN A 48 -9.41 -14.49 11.44
N VAL A 49 -8.55 -15.50 11.25
CA VAL A 49 -7.94 -16.24 12.36
C VAL A 49 -7.03 -15.29 13.16
N GLY A 50 -7.21 -15.27 14.49
CA GLY A 50 -6.38 -14.47 15.40
C GLY A 50 -5.20 -15.27 15.98
N PHE A 51 -4.44 -14.64 16.89
CA PHE A 51 -3.26 -15.28 17.50
C PHE A 51 -3.62 -16.51 18.34
N GLY A 52 -2.91 -17.63 18.14
CA GLY A 52 -3.02 -18.80 19.03
C GLY A 52 -2.87 -20.19 18.39
N GLY A 53 -2.03 -20.35 17.35
CA GLY A 53 -1.77 -21.63 16.68
C GLY A 53 -0.89 -22.63 17.45
N GLU A 54 -0.98 -22.72 18.78
CA GLU A 54 -0.27 -23.75 19.57
C GLU A 54 -1.24 -24.67 20.33
N ILE A 55 -0.97 -25.98 20.27
CA ILE A 55 -1.87 -27.03 20.74
C ILE A 55 -1.81 -27.13 22.27
N LEU A 56 -2.87 -26.70 22.96
CA LEU A 56 -3.03 -26.96 24.39
C LEU A 56 -3.20 -28.48 24.66
N PRO A 57 -2.67 -29.03 25.78
CA PRO A 57 -2.63 -30.49 26.06
C PRO A 57 -3.97 -31.24 26.24
N MET A 58 -5.10 -30.65 25.84
CA MET A 58 -6.45 -31.24 25.93
C MET A 58 -7.29 -31.13 24.64
N GLY A 59 -6.71 -30.70 23.51
CA GLY A 59 -7.33 -30.89 22.19
C GLY A 59 -8.63 -30.09 21.93
N ALA A 60 -8.85 -28.99 22.65
CA ALA A 60 -9.95 -28.06 22.39
C ALA A 60 -9.39 -26.71 21.93
N GLN A 61 -9.36 -26.48 20.62
CA GLN A 61 -9.15 -25.14 20.07
C GLN A 61 -10.41 -24.31 20.27
N ASN A 62 -10.31 -23.21 21.03
CA ASN A 62 -11.07 -22.01 20.72
C ASN A 62 -10.07 -21.04 20.08
N ALA A 63 -9.79 -21.23 18.78
CA ALA A 63 -9.01 -20.24 18.05
C ALA A 63 -9.70 -18.87 18.19
N THR A 64 -8.92 -17.87 18.59
CA THR A 64 -9.40 -16.49 18.62
C THR A 64 -9.60 -16.00 17.18
N LYS A 65 -10.31 -14.89 17.04
CA LYS A 65 -10.54 -14.23 15.76
C LYS A 65 -10.11 -12.77 15.86
N SER A 66 -9.44 -12.31 14.82
CA SER A 66 -9.17 -10.89 14.61
C SER A 66 -10.34 -10.28 13.83
N ILE A 67 -10.71 -9.04 14.15
CA ILE A 67 -11.72 -8.28 13.41
C ILE A 67 -11.05 -7.04 12.83
N ARG A 68 -10.86 -7.03 11.52
CA ARG A 68 -10.30 -5.90 10.78
C ARG A 68 -11.43 -5.14 10.09
N ILE A 69 -11.38 -3.82 10.08
CA ILE A 69 -12.16 -2.99 9.16
C ILE A 69 -11.14 -2.24 8.30
N PRO A 70 -11.22 -2.28 6.96
CA PRO A 70 -10.30 -1.53 6.11
C PRO A 70 -10.25 -0.04 6.46
N GLY A 71 -9.04 0.53 6.42
CA GLY A 71 -8.78 1.93 6.74
C GLY A 71 -8.89 2.30 8.23
N LEU A 72 -9.07 1.33 9.15
CA LEU A 72 -9.20 1.61 10.59
C LEU A 72 -8.04 1.02 11.40
N GLU A 73 -7.52 1.82 12.34
CA GLU A 73 -6.55 1.39 13.35
C GLU A 73 -7.19 0.44 14.38
N ASN A 74 -6.35 -0.37 15.02
CA ASN A 74 -6.74 -1.22 16.15
C ASN A 74 -6.44 -0.56 17.49
N ARG A 75 -7.43 -0.55 18.39
CA ARG A 75 -7.25 -0.25 19.81
C ARG A 75 -6.82 -1.53 20.53
N ILE A 76 -5.56 -1.55 20.96
CA ILE A 76 -4.93 -2.70 21.60
C ILE A 76 -4.80 -2.39 23.09
N ILE A 77 -5.43 -3.18 23.96
CA ILE A 77 -5.16 -3.13 25.40
C ILE A 77 -4.77 -4.53 25.85
N PRO A 78 -3.64 -4.69 26.57
CA PRO A 78 -3.18 -5.99 27.04
C PRO A 78 -4.26 -6.78 27.78
N GLY A 79 -4.57 -7.97 27.27
CA GLY A 79 -5.58 -8.87 27.81
C GLY A 79 -7.04 -8.50 27.52
N GLU A 80 -7.35 -7.32 26.98
CA GLU A 80 -8.72 -6.94 26.58
C GLU A 80 -8.95 -7.17 25.07
N PRO A 81 -10.20 -7.29 24.59
CA PRO A 81 -10.47 -7.52 23.18
C PRO A 81 -9.88 -6.43 22.28
N VAL A 82 -9.14 -6.82 21.24
CA VAL A 82 -8.69 -5.90 20.18
C VAL A 82 -9.90 -5.51 19.32
N ILE A 83 -10.09 -4.20 19.11
CA ILE A 83 -11.21 -3.67 18.33
C ILE A 83 -10.74 -2.57 17.38
N PRO A 84 -11.23 -2.52 16.13
CA PRO A 84 -10.96 -1.42 15.23
C PRO A 84 -11.70 -0.16 15.68
N PHE A 85 -11.11 1.01 15.44
CA PHE A 85 -11.70 2.31 15.74
C PHE A 85 -11.41 3.34 14.63
N ARG A 86 -12.22 4.39 14.55
CA ARG A 86 -11.98 5.55 13.68
C ARG A 86 -11.74 6.80 14.50
N THR A 87 -10.62 7.48 14.26
CA THR A 87 -10.37 8.83 14.75
C THR A 87 -11.18 9.85 13.93
N ALA A 88 -11.96 10.69 14.60
CA ALA A 88 -12.75 11.78 14.04
C ALA A 88 -12.12 13.11 14.46
N ARG A 89 -11.91 14.01 13.49
CA ARG A 89 -11.11 15.25 13.61
C ARG A 89 -12.01 16.46 13.35
N ILE A 90 -12.68 16.98 14.38
CA ILE A 90 -13.71 18.03 14.24
C ILE A 90 -13.18 19.41 14.60
N LEU A 91 -13.04 20.28 13.61
CA LEU A 91 -12.76 21.71 13.79
C LEU A 91 -13.90 22.40 14.56
N ILE A 92 -13.56 23.07 15.65
CA ILE A 92 -14.44 23.89 16.47
C ILE A 92 -14.43 25.32 15.90
N PRO A 93 -15.60 25.97 15.68
CA PRO A 93 -15.68 27.35 15.23
C PRO A 93 -14.90 28.35 16.12
N PHE A 94 -14.28 29.34 15.48
CA PHE A 94 -13.45 30.31 16.18
C PHE A 94 -14.22 31.07 17.28
N GLY A 95 -13.69 31.01 18.51
CA GLY A 95 -14.29 31.66 19.66
C GLY A 95 -15.42 30.88 20.36
N GLU A 96 -15.67 29.62 19.96
CA GLU A 96 -16.60 28.72 20.66
C GLU A 96 -15.88 27.65 21.51
N GLU A 97 -16.60 27.08 22.47
CA GLU A 97 -16.22 25.88 23.23
C GLU A 97 -17.32 24.82 23.12
N ILE A 98 -16.96 23.54 23.31
CA ILE A 98 -17.92 22.43 23.25
C ILE A 98 -18.89 22.51 24.44
N GLU A 99 -20.18 22.43 24.16
CA GLU A 99 -21.26 22.32 25.15
C GLU A 99 -21.72 20.86 25.35
N ASP A 100 -21.87 20.10 24.26
CA ASP A 100 -22.45 18.75 24.26
C ASP A 100 -21.91 17.93 23.07
N ILE A 101 -21.63 16.65 23.27
CA ILE A 101 -21.20 15.71 22.23
C ILE A 101 -22.17 14.54 22.24
N LYS A 102 -22.75 14.25 21.07
CA LYS A 102 -23.69 13.16 20.90
C LYS A 102 -23.36 12.35 19.65
N VAL A 103 -23.03 11.09 19.87
CA VAL A 103 -22.85 10.08 18.81
C VAL A 103 -24.06 9.16 18.82
N LEU A 104 -24.65 8.91 17.65
CA LEU A 104 -25.69 7.92 17.44
C LEU A 104 -25.18 6.86 16.46
N PRO A 105 -25.14 5.58 16.84
CA PRO A 105 -24.75 4.52 15.93
C PRO A 105 -25.94 4.14 15.03
N GLY A 106 -25.63 3.58 13.86
CA GLY A 106 -26.61 3.04 12.92
C GLY A 106 -27.30 1.76 13.40
N GLU A 107 -27.90 1.04 12.46
CA GLU A 107 -28.49 -0.26 12.75
C GLU A 107 -27.43 -1.26 13.24
N LYS A 108 -27.80 -2.03 14.26
CA LYS A 108 -26.94 -3.00 14.94
C LYS A 108 -26.92 -4.33 14.17
N LYS A 109 -25.98 -4.51 13.25
CA LYS A 109 -25.76 -5.77 12.51
C LYS A 109 -25.17 -6.83 13.44
N ASN A 110 -25.63 -8.07 13.37
CA ASN A 110 -25.13 -9.18 14.18
C ASN A 110 -24.07 -9.97 13.37
N LEU A 111 -22.85 -10.09 13.91
CA LEU A 111 -21.75 -10.85 13.32
C LEU A 111 -21.65 -12.29 13.88
N GLY A 112 -22.55 -12.67 14.79
CA GLY A 112 -22.57 -13.98 15.44
C GLY A 112 -21.73 -14.05 16.70
N LYS A 113 -21.22 -15.25 17.02
CA LYS A 113 -20.47 -15.53 18.24
C LYS A 113 -18.98 -15.67 17.94
N ILE A 114 -18.22 -14.62 18.24
CA ILE A 114 -16.80 -14.49 17.92
C ILE A 114 -16.00 -14.42 19.21
N LEU A 115 -14.94 -15.24 19.36
CA LEU A 115 -13.97 -15.03 20.44
C LEU A 115 -12.91 -14.05 19.94
N ILE A 116 -13.13 -12.76 20.15
CA ILE A 116 -12.18 -11.72 19.77
C ILE A 116 -10.86 -11.94 20.52
N GLU A 117 -9.73 -11.79 19.83
CA GLU A 117 -8.39 -11.95 20.41
C GLU A 117 -8.03 -10.88 21.45
N PRO A 118 -7.28 -11.23 22.51
CA PRO A 118 -6.81 -10.26 23.49
C PRO A 118 -5.61 -9.48 22.97
N GLY A 119 -5.56 -8.18 23.25
CA GLY A 119 -4.40 -7.34 23.00
C GLY A 119 -3.16 -7.89 23.69
N GLN A 120 -2.01 -7.70 23.06
CA GLN A 120 -0.73 -8.22 23.54
C GLN A 120 0.13 -7.09 24.11
N ASP A 121 0.85 -7.36 25.21
CA ASP A 121 1.75 -6.36 25.82
C ASP A 121 2.74 -5.80 24.78
N PRO A 122 2.96 -4.47 24.78
CA PRO A 122 4.09 -3.88 24.10
C PRO A 122 5.39 -4.25 24.84
N LEU A 123 6.46 -4.50 24.09
CA LEU A 123 7.77 -4.88 24.59
C LEU A 123 8.85 -3.93 24.04
N PRO A 124 9.84 -3.51 24.84
CA PRO A 124 11.00 -2.79 24.32
C PRO A 124 11.74 -3.63 23.29
N ILE A 125 12.26 -3.00 22.22
CA ILE A 125 13.02 -3.65 21.14
C ILE A 125 14.32 -4.33 21.63
N SER A 126 14.76 -4.04 22.84
CA SER A 126 15.89 -4.70 23.53
C SER A 126 15.47 -5.76 24.58
N PHE A 127 14.20 -6.16 24.62
CA PHE A 127 13.72 -7.16 25.58
C PHE A 127 14.26 -8.57 25.26
N SER A 128 14.94 -9.19 26.23
CA SER A 128 15.66 -10.47 26.06
C SER A 128 15.17 -11.59 26.99
N GLY A 129 13.90 -11.54 27.41
CA GLY A 129 13.28 -12.54 28.29
C GLY A 129 12.36 -13.53 27.56
N ASN A 130 12.00 -14.64 28.23
CA ASN A 130 10.92 -15.50 27.76
C ASN A 130 9.56 -14.83 28.03
N TYR A 131 9.00 -14.17 27.02
CA TYR A 131 7.64 -13.60 27.10
C TYR A 131 6.58 -14.62 26.65
N THR A 132 5.56 -14.82 27.48
CA THR A 132 4.37 -15.63 27.18
C THR A 132 3.22 -14.74 26.73
N ILE A 133 2.48 -15.16 25.70
CA ILE A 133 1.25 -14.51 25.19
C ILE A 133 0.40 -13.95 26.34
N THR A 134 -0.02 -12.69 26.22
CA THR A 134 -0.83 -12.01 27.23
C THR A 134 -2.14 -12.78 27.42
N PRO A 135 -2.46 -13.24 28.64
CA PRO A 135 -3.69 -13.97 28.88
C PRO A 135 -4.90 -13.05 28.72
N LEU A 136 -6.02 -13.63 28.31
CA LEU A 136 -7.31 -12.93 28.33
C LEU A 136 -7.62 -12.42 29.75
N ASN A 137 -8.05 -11.16 29.86
CA ASN A 137 -8.49 -10.56 31.10
C ASN A 137 -9.80 -11.23 31.53
N GLU A 138 -9.75 -12.11 32.53
CA GLU A 138 -10.89 -12.89 32.99
C GLU A 138 -12.08 -12.02 33.44
N THR A 139 -11.83 -10.78 33.89
CA THR A 139 -12.89 -9.85 34.28
C THR A 139 -13.61 -9.30 33.05
N THR A 140 -12.86 -8.81 32.06
CA THR A 140 -13.40 -8.27 30.81
C THR A 140 -14.08 -9.38 29.99
N TYR A 141 -13.39 -10.52 29.76
CA TYR A 141 -13.96 -11.67 29.04
C TYR A 141 -15.09 -12.40 29.80
N GLY A 142 -15.16 -12.29 31.12
CA GLY A 142 -16.24 -12.81 31.95
C GLY A 142 -17.50 -11.92 32.02
N SER A 143 -17.46 -10.73 31.42
CA SER A 143 -18.48 -9.69 31.54
C SER A 143 -19.70 -9.89 30.62
N MET A 144 -20.88 -9.56 31.15
CA MET A 144 -22.13 -9.43 30.37
C MET A 144 -22.33 -8.00 29.84
N GLU A 145 -21.52 -7.04 30.28
CA GLU A 145 -21.58 -5.66 29.79
C GLU A 145 -20.93 -5.56 28.40
N PRO A 146 -21.36 -4.60 27.56
CA PRO A 146 -20.71 -4.33 26.29
C PRO A 146 -19.24 -3.92 26.43
N TYR A 147 -18.42 -4.32 25.46
CA TYR A 147 -17.07 -3.84 25.23
C TYR A 147 -16.95 -3.33 23.77
N PRO A 148 -16.43 -2.11 23.52
CA PRO A 148 -16.21 -1.09 24.53
C PRO A 148 -17.56 -0.69 25.14
N LYS A 149 -17.53 -0.20 26.38
CA LYS A 149 -18.76 0.12 27.13
C LYS A 149 -19.56 1.22 26.46
N ASP A 150 -18.85 2.21 25.93
CA ASP A 150 -19.38 3.38 25.25
C ASP A 150 -18.92 3.31 23.78
N ILE A 151 -19.81 3.66 22.83
CA ILE A 151 -19.56 3.53 21.37
C ILE A 151 -18.56 4.55 20.81
N TYR A 152 -18.11 5.48 21.65
CA TYR A 152 -17.09 6.46 21.34
C TYR A 152 -16.35 6.87 22.61
N SER A 153 -15.15 7.42 22.46
CA SER A 153 -14.43 8.14 23.53
C SER A 153 -13.94 9.50 23.04
N VAL A 154 -13.85 10.46 23.95
CA VAL A 154 -13.22 11.76 23.68
C VAL A 154 -11.74 11.64 23.99
N VAL A 155 -10.87 11.88 23.01
CA VAL A 155 -9.41 11.92 23.20
C VAL A 155 -9.03 13.27 23.80
N GLY A 156 -9.50 14.36 23.20
CA GLY A 156 -9.28 15.71 23.73
C GLY A 156 -9.65 16.81 22.74
N VAL A 157 -9.31 18.05 23.10
CA VAL A 157 -9.27 19.18 22.17
C VAL A 157 -7.82 19.62 22.07
N GLN A 158 -7.27 19.53 20.86
CA GLN A 158 -5.91 19.91 20.50
C GLN A 158 -5.95 21.28 19.78
N ASN A 159 -4.88 22.05 19.85
CA ASN A 159 -4.74 23.36 19.21
C ASN A 159 -3.63 23.25 18.18
N LYS A 160 -3.93 23.40 16.88
CA LYS A 160 -2.91 23.43 15.83
C LYS A 160 -2.94 24.76 15.13
N ASN A 161 -1.84 25.54 15.21
CA ASN A 161 -1.75 26.89 14.65
C ASN A 161 -2.87 27.83 15.17
N GLY A 162 -3.36 27.58 16.40
CA GLY A 162 -4.49 28.27 17.02
C GLY A 162 -5.90 27.84 16.55
N TYR A 163 -6.02 26.88 15.65
CA TYR A 163 -7.27 26.20 15.31
C TYR A 163 -7.55 25.10 16.33
N LYS A 164 -8.79 25.01 16.83
CA LYS A 164 -9.17 24.03 17.86
C LYS A 164 -9.85 22.82 17.25
N ILE A 165 -9.26 21.65 17.43
CA ILE A 165 -9.73 20.39 16.84
C ILE A 165 -10.11 19.43 17.96
N LEU A 166 -11.35 18.96 17.93
CA LEU A 166 -11.86 17.90 18.80
C LEU A 166 -11.52 16.53 18.20
N TYR A 167 -10.80 15.71 18.96
CA TYR A 167 -10.48 14.33 18.62
C TYR A 167 -11.42 13.36 19.35
N LEU A 168 -12.11 12.52 18.58
CA LEU A 168 -12.99 11.45 19.08
C LEU A 168 -12.60 10.11 18.45
N ASN A 169 -12.59 9.03 19.24
CA ASN A 169 -12.52 7.68 18.68
C ASN A 169 -13.94 7.10 18.62
N LEU A 170 -14.34 6.61 17.45
CA LEU A 170 -15.61 5.91 17.23
C LEU A 170 -15.34 4.41 17.15
N TYR A 171 -16.19 3.59 17.77
CA TYR A 171 -16.01 2.13 17.86
C TYR A 171 -17.09 1.38 17.07
N PRO A 172 -16.83 0.95 15.82
CA PRO A 172 -17.82 0.24 14.98
C PRO A 172 -18.22 -1.13 15.52
N ILE A 173 -17.40 -1.73 16.38
CA ILE A 173 -17.63 -3.05 16.97
C ILE A 173 -18.15 -2.94 18.40
N MET A 174 -19.26 -3.61 18.68
CA MET A 174 -19.79 -3.83 20.03
C MET A 174 -19.78 -5.32 20.33
N TYR A 175 -19.04 -5.71 21.37
CA TYR A 175 -18.84 -7.10 21.78
C TYR A 175 -19.46 -7.34 23.16
N ILE A 176 -20.09 -8.50 23.38
CA ILE A 176 -20.54 -8.95 24.72
C ILE A 176 -19.66 -10.13 25.13
N PRO A 177 -18.59 -9.92 25.93
CA PRO A 177 -17.50 -10.88 25.97
C PRO A 177 -17.87 -12.27 26.50
N LYS A 178 -18.70 -12.35 27.54
CA LYS A 178 -19.10 -13.64 28.15
C LYS A 178 -19.92 -14.52 27.21
N THR A 179 -20.78 -13.93 26.39
CA THR A 179 -21.63 -14.68 25.46
C THR A 179 -21.04 -14.76 24.05
N LYS A 180 -19.95 -14.04 23.80
CA LYS A 180 -19.26 -13.86 22.52
C LYS A 180 -20.09 -13.13 21.45
N ASP A 181 -21.27 -12.62 21.79
CA ASP A 181 -22.15 -11.97 20.81
C ASP A 181 -21.51 -10.67 20.31
N THR A 182 -21.26 -10.61 19.00
CA THR A 182 -20.52 -9.51 18.38
C THR A 182 -21.39 -8.80 17.36
N TYR A 183 -21.30 -7.48 17.34
CA TYR A 183 -22.15 -6.62 16.54
C TYR A 183 -21.36 -5.50 15.89
N TYR A 184 -21.87 -5.03 14.76
CA TYR A 184 -21.26 -3.98 13.94
C TYR A 184 -22.26 -2.85 13.68
N PHE A 185 -21.75 -1.62 13.61
CA PHE A 185 -22.48 -0.41 13.24
C PHE A 185 -21.90 0.19 11.97
N GLY A 186 -22.63 0.06 10.85
CA GLY A 186 -22.19 0.57 9.54
C GLY A 186 -22.32 2.08 9.34
N THR A 187 -22.86 2.82 10.32
CA THR A 187 -22.90 4.28 10.30
C THR A 187 -22.78 4.86 11.71
N PHE A 188 -22.28 6.10 11.80
CA PHE A 188 -22.31 6.92 13.01
C PHE A 188 -22.73 8.35 12.66
N ASP A 189 -23.82 8.85 13.25
CA ASP A 189 -24.22 10.25 13.20
C ASP A 189 -23.62 10.99 14.40
N LEU A 190 -22.71 11.92 14.14
CA LEU A 190 -22.10 12.80 15.13
C LEU A 190 -22.83 14.16 15.15
N GLU A 191 -23.15 14.63 16.37
CA GLU A 191 -23.69 15.95 16.66
C GLU A 191 -22.83 16.59 17.76
N VAL A 192 -22.06 17.63 17.43
CA VAL A 192 -21.30 18.43 18.40
C VAL A 192 -21.98 19.78 18.54
N LYS A 193 -22.42 20.12 19.75
CA LYS A 193 -22.94 21.46 20.07
C LYS A 193 -21.81 22.32 20.62
N THR A 194 -21.74 23.54 20.14
CA THR A 194 -20.75 24.52 20.54
C THR A 194 -21.44 25.80 21.01
N ALA A 195 -20.82 26.49 21.95
CA ALA A 195 -21.33 27.73 22.51
C ALA A 195 -20.21 28.79 22.54
N PRO A 196 -20.52 30.09 22.32
CA PRO A 196 -19.54 31.16 22.41
C PRO A 196 -18.82 31.18 23.76
N THR A 197 -17.49 31.23 23.73
CA THR A 197 -16.66 31.36 24.92
C THR A 197 -16.97 32.66 25.68
N LYS A 198 -16.82 32.63 27.00
CA LYS A 198 -17.01 33.82 27.86
C LYS A 198 -15.99 34.93 27.57
N THR A 199 -14.83 34.55 27.06
CA THR A 199 -13.70 35.42 26.71
C THR A 199 -13.13 34.91 25.41
N LEU A 200 -13.21 35.72 24.36
CA LEU A 200 -12.54 35.41 23.09
C LEU A 200 -11.03 35.50 23.30
N ASP A 201 -10.38 34.35 23.33
CA ASP A 201 -8.93 34.22 23.26
C ASP A 201 -8.55 33.81 21.84
N ARG A 202 -7.51 34.45 21.29
CA ARG A 202 -6.97 34.13 19.96
C ARG A 202 -5.92 33.02 20.03
N GLY A 203 -5.36 32.74 21.21
CA GLY A 203 -4.29 31.76 21.39
C GLY A 203 -3.15 32.02 20.39
N LEU A 204 -2.80 30.97 19.64
CA LEU A 204 -1.79 30.99 18.59
C LEU A 204 -2.33 31.25 17.17
N PHE A 205 -3.57 31.73 17.03
CA PHE A 205 -4.15 31.93 15.70
C PHE A 205 -3.58 33.18 15.00
N ARG A 206 -2.70 32.94 14.01
CA ARG A 206 -2.02 33.97 13.21
C ARG A 206 -2.71 34.29 11.87
N GLY A 207 -3.58 33.40 11.36
CA GLY A 207 -4.43 33.68 10.20
C GLY A 207 -3.74 33.60 8.82
N LEU A 208 -2.62 32.86 8.71
CA LEU A 208 -1.94 32.64 7.43
C LEU A 208 -2.74 31.69 6.51
N ALA A 209 -2.48 31.77 5.21
CA ALA A 209 -3.17 30.95 4.21
C ALA A 209 -2.66 29.50 4.25
N GLU A 210 -1.37 29.33 4.52
CA GLU A 210 -0.66 28.06 4.60
C GLU A 210 -1.15 27.23 5.80
N ASP A 211 -1.32 27.86 6.97
CA ASP A 211 -1.96 27.24 8.15
C ASP A 211 -3.40 26.81 7.80
N ARG A 212 -4.14 27.68 7.10
CA ARG A 212 -5.54 27.46 6.74
C ARG A 212 -5.69 26.23 5.83
N GLU A 213 -4.84 26.11 4.80
CA GLU A 213 -4.85 24.96 3.90
C GLU A 213 -4.46 23.65 4.60
N GLN A 214 -3.49 23.68 5.53
CA GLN A 214 -3.14 22.49 6.32
C GLN A 214 -4.33 21.99 7.13
N ILE A 215 -5.04 22.90 7.79
CA ILE A 215 -6.22 22.55 8.60
C ILE A 215 -7.38 22.08 7.72
N GLU A 216 -7.58 22.64 6.51
CA GLU A 216 -8.60 22.15 5.57
C GLU A 216 -8.37 20.71 5.08
N ARG A 217 -7.10 20.26 4.99
CA ARG A 217 -6.77 18.86 4.65
C ARG A 217 -6.94 17.91 5.85
N MET A 218 -6.64 18.40 7.07
CA MET A 218 -6.61 17.58 8.29
C MET A 218 -7.99 17.24 8.89
N VAL A 219 -8.98 18.14 8.80
CA VAL A 219 -10.25 18.02 9.56
C VAL A 219 -11.38 17.44 8.73
N ASP A 220 -12.26 16.64 9.35
CA ASP A 220 -13.42 16.04 8.66
C ASP A 220 -14.42 17.11 8.18
N ASN A 221 -14.51 18.27 8.87
CA ASN A 221 -15.52 19.32 8.65
C ASN A 221 -14.92 20.67 8.19
N PRO A 222 -14.19 20.75 7.05
CA PRO A 222 -13.44 21.95 6.66
C PRO A 222 -14.32 23.19 6.46
N GLY A 223 -15.63 23.04 6.25
CA GLY A 223 -16.57 24.16 6.15
C GLY A 223 -16.62 25.07 7.38
N GLU A 224 -16.30 24.57 8.59
CA GLU A 224 -16.27 25.41 9.80
C GLU A 224 -15.08 26.38 9.84
N ILE A 225 -14.10 26.22 8.95
CA ILE A 225 -12.97 27.14 8.84
C ILE A 225 -13.41 28.55 8.40
N ALA A 226 -14.61 28.69 7.82
CA ALA A 226 -15.22 29.99 7.51
C ALA A 226 -15.48 30.87 8.75
N ALA A 227 -15.47 30.30 9.97
CA ALA A 227 -15.50 31.07 11.22
C ALA A 227 -14.17 31.76 11.54
N TYR A 228 -13.05 31.29 10.97
CA TYR A 228 -11.71 31.81 11.19
C TYR A 228 -11.39 32.90 10.15
N SER A 229 -11.23 34.15 10.61
CA SER A 229 -10.94 35.29 9.74
C SER A 229 -9.45 35.40 9.43
N MET A 230 -9.10 35.62 8.16
CA MET A 230 -7.72 35.87 7.70
C MET A 230 -7.26 37.33 7.92
N ASP A 231 -8.18 38.25 8.24
CA ASP A 231 -7.86 39.69 8.42
C ASP A 231 -7.25 39.95 9.80
N ILE A 232 -6.05 39.40 10.02
CA ILE A 232 -5.31 39.45 11.28
C ILE A 232 -4.04 40.28 11.11
N ALA A 233 -4.01 41.45 11.72
CA ALA A 233 -2.75 42.15 11.96
C ALA A 233 -1.98 41.46 13.11
N PRO A 234 -0.65 41.26 12.99
CA PRO A 234 0.21 40.95 14.11
C PRO A 234 0.02 41.99 15.22
N THR A 235 -0.13 41.53 16.46
CA THR A 235 -0.46 42.41 17.60
C THR A 235 0.75 42.91 18.36
N GLY A 236 1.95 42.41 18.04
CA GLY A 236 3.21 42.74 18.70
C GLY A 236 4.38 42.86 17.74
N SER A 237 5.58 42.82 18.32
CA SER A 237 6.86 42.81 17.63
C SER A 237 7.86 42.11 18.54
N SER A 238 8.62 41.14 18.02
CA SER A 238 9.62 40.45 18.84
C SER A 238 10.74 41.41 19.29
N PRO A 239 11.16 41.37 20.57
CA PRO A 239 12.36 42.04 21.03
C PRO A 239 13.66 41.62 20.33
N LEU A 240 13.71 40.43 19.71
CA LEU A 240 14.92 39.85 19.11
C LEU A 240 14.89 39.77 17.57
N LEU A 241 13.75 39.97 16.92
CA LEU A 241 13.58 39.83 15.47
C LEU A 241 12.93 41.08 14.86
N ASP A 242 13.55 41.65 13.83
CA ASP A 242 13.19 42.92 13.19
C ASP A 242 12.47 42.79 11.84
N GLY A 243 12.18 41.56 11.42
CA GLY A 243 11.44 41.23 10.19
C GLY A 243 10.80 39.84 10.27
N ASN A 244 10.12 39.41 9.21
CA ASN A 244 9.57 38.06 9.15
C ASN A 244 10.66 37.03 8.79
N TYR A 245 10.59 35.86 9.39
CA TYR A 245 11.53 34.76 9.21
C TYR A 245 10.81 33.42 9.26
N ASP A 246 10.85 32.66 8.17
CA ASP A 246 10.28 31.31 8.10
C ASP A 246 11.14 30.31 8.88
N TYR A 247 12.46 30.59 8.99
CA TYR A 247 13.48 29.67 9.48
C TYR A 247 14.39 30.33 10.53
N LEU A 248 14.59 29.65 11.66
CA LEU A 248 15.34 30.16 12.81
C LEU A 248 16.38 29.14 13.31
N ILE A 249 17.64 29.54 13.41
CA ILE A 249 18.66 28.80 14.14
C ILE A 249 18.77 29.38 15.56
N ILE A 250 18.59 28.52 16.57
CA ILE A 250 18.86 28.83 17.98
C ILE A 250 20.15 28.12 18.39
N THR A 251 21.16 28.87 18.84
CA THR A 251 22.50 28.33 19.14
C THR A 251 23.21 29.15 20.22
N ASN A 252 24.39 28.77 20.71
CA ASN A 252 25.17 29.67 21.57
C ASN A 252 25.94 30.73 20.76
N ARG A 253 26.48 31.74 21.44
CA ARG A 253 27.27 32.79 20.81
C ARG A 253 28.62 32.31 20.29
N ALA A 254 29.13 31.16 20.71
CA ALA A 254 30.38 30.61 20.17
C ALA A 254 30.16 30.06 18.76
N LEU A 255 29.21 29.13 18.58
CA LEU A 255 28.87 28.51 17.30
C LEU A 255 28.30 29.53 16.30
N LYS A 256 27.49 30.51 16.73
CA LYS A 256 27.08 31.64 15.87
C LYS A 256 28.28 32.40 15.27
N ASN A 257 29.39 32.49 15.99
CA ASN A 257 30.61 33.18 15.56
C ASN A 257 31.70 32.21 15.04
N ALA A 258 31.36 30.95 14.77
CA ALA A 258 32.30 29.97 14.24
C ALA A 258 32.88 30.42 12.89
N PRO A 259 34.17 30.13 12.60
CA PRO A 259 34.78 30.47 11.32
C PRO A 259 34.11 29.72 10.15
N GLY A 260 34.05 30.34 8.98
CA GLY A 260 33.63 29.68 7.75
C GLY A 260 34.68 28.70 7.18
N PRO A 261 34.40 28.02 6.06
CA PRO A 261 33.31 28.32 5.12
C PRO A 261 31.95 27.72 5.49
N TYR A 262 31.89 26.63 6.25
CA TYR A 262 30.65 25.98 6.64
C TYR A 262 30.36 26.29 8.12
N ASN A 263 29.43 27.21 8.36
CA ASN A 263 28.95 27.61 9.67
C ASN A 263 27.47 28.00 9.59
N PHE A 264 26.81 28.28 10.72
CA PHE A 264 25.38 28.65 10.68
C PHE A 264 25.06 29.90 9.87
N THR A 265 26.02 30.82 9.65
CA THR A 265 25.80 31.96 8.73
C THR A 265 25.73 31.48 7.27
N ALA A 266 26.62 30.57 6.86
CA ALA A 266 26.57 29.96 5.53
C ALA A 266 25.29 29.13 5.31
N LEU A 267 24.80 28.43 6.34
CA LEU A 267 23.50 27.74 6.26
C LEU A 267 22.34 28.74 6.07
N VAL A 268 22.29 29.82 6.86
CA VAL A 268 21.28 30.88 6.69
C VAL A 268 21.34 31.55 5.32
N ASP A 269 22.53 31.83 4.80
CA ASP A 269 22.70 32.41 3.46
C ASP A 269 22.31 31.41 2.36
N TRP A 270 22.52 30.11 2.57
CA TRP A 270 22.03 29.06 1.68
C TRP A 270 20.49 28.97 1.68
N LYS A 271 19.83 28.92 2.84
CA LYS A 271 18.36 28.94 2.95
C LYS A 271 17.75 30.19 2.29
N ARG A 272 18.37 31.36 2.47
CA ARG A 272 18.01 32.60 1.76
C ARG A 272 18.20 32.53 0.25
N SER A 273 19.18 31.77 -0.24
CA SER A 273 19.34 31.54 -1.69
C SER A 273 18.25 30.65 -2.28
N LYS A 274 17.68 29.72 -1.50
CA LYS A 274 16.47 28.95 -1.83
C LYS A 274 15.17 29.78 -1.72
N GLY A 275 15.23 30.99 -1.16
CA GLY A 275 14.08 31.91 -1.01
C GLY A 275 13.50 32.03 0.40
N LEU A 276 14.00 31.27 1.39
CA LEU A 276 13.49 31.31 2.77
C LEU A 276 14.07 32.49 3.56
N ALA A 277 13.24 33.18 4.34
CA ALA A 277 13.69 34.18 5.28
C ALA A 277 14.29 33.52 6.52
N ALA A 278 15.61 33.28 6.50
CA ALA A 278 16.33 32.63 7.59
C ALA A 278 17.09 33.61 8.53
N THR A 279 17.27 33.26 9.81
CA THR A 279 18.03 34.05 10.81
C THR A 279 18.67 33.21 11.93
N ILE A 280 19.50 33.84 12.78
CA ILE A 280 20.20 33.20 13.92
C ILE A 280 20.04 34.05 15.19
N VAL A 281 19.46 33.46 16.25
CA VAL A 281 19.37 34.06 17.58
C VAL A 281 20.17 33.22 18.57
N THR A 282 20.82 33.85 19.57
CA THR A 282 21.59 33.09 20.56
C THR A 282 20.83 32.82 21.84
N VAL A 283 21.08 31.67 22.44
CA VAL A 283 20.55 31.28 23.76
C VAL A 283 20.85 32.38 24.79
N GLU A 284 22.06 32.94 24.83
CA GLU A 284 22.39 34.00 25.79
C GLU A 284 21.59 35.29 25.60
N ASP A 285 21.14 35.59 24.38
CA ASP A 285 20.27 36.74 24.11
C ASP A 285 18.82 36.44 24.52
N ILE A 286 18.34 35.22 24.29
CA ILE A 286 17.02 34.73 24.71
C ILE A 286 16.89 34.73 26.22
N LEU A 287 17.83 34.08 26.93
CA LEU A 287 17.81 33.92 28.39
C LEU A 287 17.92 35.26 29.14
N ALA A 288 18.42 36.31 28.48
CA ALA A 288 18.53 37.66 29.02
C ALA A 288 17.25 38.50 28.87
N ILE A 289 16.33 38.11 27.99
CA ILE A 289 15.16 38.90 27.59
C ILE A 289 13.84 38.22 27.98
N TYR A 290 13.70 36.91 27.74
CA TYR A 290 12.45 36.20 27.94
C TYR A 290 12.32 35.69 29.38
N PRO A 291 11.12 35.78 29.99
CA PRO A 291 10.83 35.14 31.27
C PRO A 291 10.55 33.65 31.08
N GLY A 292 10.71 32.88 32.16
CA GLY A 292 10.44 31.45 32.27
C GLY A 292 11.00 30.91 33.58
N ALA A 293 10.50 29.78 34.06
CA ALA A 293 10.95 29.09 35.26
C ALA A 293 12.39 28.57 35.10
N ASP A 294 12.74 28.10 33.91
CA ASP A 294 14.05 27.59 33.50
C ASP A 294 14.42 28.06 32.09
N ASP A 295 15.52 27.55 31.55
CA ASP A 295 16.06 28.01 30.27
C ASP A 295 15.28 27.44 29.08
N GLN A 296 14.74 26.22 29.20
CA GLN A 296 13.85 25.62 28.21
C GLN A 296 12.54 26.41 28.06
N GLU A 297 11.88 26.82 29.16
CA GLU A 297 10.64 27.60 29.06
C GLU A 297 10.89 28.98 28.42
N LYS A 298 12.05 29.61 28.66
CA LYS A 298 12.44 30.86 28.00
C LYS A 298 12.67 30.70 26.50
N ILE A 299 13.33 29.61 26.08
CA ILE A 299 13.54 29.28 24.67
C ILE A 299 12.19 29.04 23.98
N ARG A 300 11.31 28.22 24.57
CA ARG A 300 9.94 27.99 24.06
C ARG A 300 9.12 29.28 24.01
N SER A 301 9.26 30.16 25.01
CA SER A 301 8.59 31.47 25.04
C SER A 301 9.07 32.41 23.92
N PHE A 302 10.35 32.36 23.56
CA PHE A 302 10.87 33.09 22.41
C PHE A 302 10.35 32.51 21.09
N ILE A 303 10.32 31.18 20.93
CA ILE A 303 9.75 30.54 19.74
C ILE A 303 8.27 30.92 19.57
N LYS A 304 7.49 30.94 20.67
CA LYS A 304 6.08 31.39 20.69
C LYS A 304 5.91 32.85 20.24
N ASP A 305 6.82 33.74 20.63
CA ASP A 305 6.83 35.15 20.20
C ASP A 305 7.21 35.29 18.71
N ALA A 306 8.23 34.57 18.25
CA ALA A 306 8.67 34.58 16.85
C ALA A 306 7.61 33.97 15.90
N TYR A 307 6.92 32.90 16.33
CA TYR A 307 5.80 32.31 15.60
C TYR A 307 4.64 33.32 15.41
N LEU A 308 4.24 34.02 16.47
CA LEU A 308 3.15 34.99 16.44
C LEU A 308 3.48 36.29 15.68
N ASN A 309 4.70 36.80 15.84
CA ASN A 309 5.06 38.16 15.42
C ASN A 309 6.00 38.21 14.20
N ASN A 310 6.59 37.08 13.78
CA ASN A 310 7.58 37.03 12.70
C ASN A 310 7.31 35.91 11.67
N GLY A 311 6.23 35.12 11.80
CA GLY A 311 5.83 34.13 10.79
C GLY A 311 6.65 32.83 10.80
N LEU A 312 7.29 32.50 11.92
CA LEU A 312 8.17 31.34 12.06
C LEU A 312 7.46 30.01 11.74
N THR A 313 8.17 29.12 11.03
CA THR A 313 7.68 27.77 10.66
C THR A 313 8.69 26.67 10.99
N TYR A 314 10.00 26.94 10.88
CA TYR A 314 11.07 25.96 11.13
C TYR A 314 12.08 26.44 12.18
N VAL A 315 12.45 25.56 13.11
CA VAL A 315 13.48 25.83 14.14
C VAL A 315 14.56 24.76 14.12
N LEU A 316 15.80 25.18 13.82
CA LEU A 316 16.98 24.34 14.03
C LEU A 316 17.60 24.66 15.40
N LEU A 317 17.62 23.67 16.27
CA LEU A 317 18.36 23.71 17.53
C LEU A 317 19.83 23.42 17.22
N GLY A 318 20.58 24.50 17.00
CA GLY A 318 21.99 24.49 16.63
C GLY A 318 22.91 24.30 17.81
N GLY A 319 22.84 23.13 18.45
CA GLY A 319 23.66 22.78 19.59
C GLY A 319 23.25 21.45 20.20
N ASP A 320 24.21 20.78 20.82
CA ASP A 320 23.93 19.63 21.69
C ASP A 320 23.19 20.03 22.99
N ALA A 321 22.45 19.08 23.57
CA ALA A 321 21.67 19.14 24.79
C ALA A 321 22.30 18.38 25.98
N ASP A 322 23.43 17.69 25.82
CA ASP A 322 24.09 16.98 26.91
C ASP A 322 24.66 17.93 27.98
N GLY A 323 24.79 17.46 29.22
CA GLY A 323 25.24 18.28 30.36
C GLY A 323 26.76 18.27 30.60
N GLY A 324 27.49 17.49 29.82
CA GLY A 324 28.81 16.97 30.11
C GLY A 324 29.96 17.78 29.55
N ARG A 325 31.08 17.07 29.46
CA ARG A 325 32.17 17.31 28.49
C ARG A 325 32.38 15.95 27.84
N SER A 326 31.43 15.59 27.00
CA SER A 326 31.45 14.33 26.28
C SER A 326 32.42 14.45 25.10
N GLY A 327 32.92 13.32 24.56
CA GLY A 327 33.82 13.28 23.39
C GLY A 327 35.23 13.89 23.56
N GLY A 328 35.49 14.65 24.62
CA GLY A 328 36.68 15.49 24.80
C GLY A 328 36.44 16.98 24.52
N GLU A 329 35.18 17.38 24.39
CA GLU A 329 34.75 18.67 23.87
C GLU A 329 34.71 19.82 24.92
N GLY A 330 34.42 21.02 24.43
CA GLY A 330 34.74 22.29 25.09
C GLY A 330 33.63 22.92 25.93
N TRP A 331 32.37 22.60 25.66
CA TRP A 331 31.21 23.34 26.14
C TRP A 331 30.19 22.41 26.80
N ASN A 332 29.52 22.88 27.84
CA ASN A 332 28.37 22.19 28.41
C ASN A 332 27.10 22.67 27.68
N ASN A 333 26.11 21.79 27.51
CA ASN A 333 24.70 22.06 27.20
C ASN A 333 24.40 23.37 26.45
N ILE A 334 24.36 23.28 25.13
CA ILE A 334 24.25 24.44 24.25
C ILE A 334 22.78 24.83 24.04
N VAL A 335 21.93 23.85 23.75
CA VAL A 335 20.47 24.04 23.62
C VAL A 335 19.75 22.93 24.40
N PRO A 336 19.35 23.17 25.66
CA PRO A 336 18.84 22.11 26.53
C PRO A 336 17.54 21.51 26.00
N ALA A 337 17.35 20.20 26.11
CA ALA A 337 16.05 19.59 25.88
C ALA A 337 15.16 19.63 27.11
N ARG A 338 13.86 19.39 26.90
CA ARG A 338 12.89 19.17 27.97
C ARG A 338 12.72 17.68 28.20
N GLY A 339 12.79 17.27 29.47
CA GLY A 339 12.34 15.97 29.92
C GLY A 339 10.82 15.89 29.96
N LEU A 340 10.22 14.93 29.26
CA LEU A 340 8.78 14.65 29.26
C LEU A 340 8.47 13.31 29.95
N TRP A 341 7.27 13.22 30.52
CA TRP A 341 6.74 12.05 31.23
C TRP A 341 5.63 11.39 30.43
N ALA A 342 5.78 10.11 30.07
CA ALA A 342 4.71 9.32 29.46
C ALA A 342 4.25 8.15 30.33
N TRP A 343 5.18 7.46 30.99
CA TRP A 343 4.91 6.29 31.84
C TRP A 343 6.08 5.96 32.77
N ASP A 344 5.79 5.39 33.95
CA ASP A 344 6.76 5.00 34.99
C ASP A 344 7.44 3.65 34.68
N TYR A 345 8.10 3.55 33.51
CA TYR A 345 8.77 2.32 33.05
C TYR A 345 10.26 2.26 33.38
N GLU A 346 11.01 3.36 33.20
CA GLU A 346 12.49 3.34 33.25
C GLU A 346 13.12 3.99 34.49
N ALA A 347 12.52 5.05 35.00
CA ALA A 347 13.08 5.88 36.07
C ALA A 347 11.95 6.55 36.85
N SER A 348 12.22 7.09 38.04
CA SER A 348 11.23 7.81 38.85
C SER A 348 11.81 9.13 39.39
N PRO A 349 11.37 10.30 38.88
CA PRO A 349 10.46 10.46 37.75
C PRO A 349 11.09 10.04 36.40
N PRO A 350 10.29 9.49 35.47
CA PRO A 350 10.65 9.34 34.06
C PRO A 350 11.13 10.65 33.44
N ASN A 351 12.08 10.54 32.52
CA ASN A 351 12.71 11.67 31.83
C ASN A 351 13.04 11.29 30.37
N ILE A 352 12.09 11.53 29.47
CA ILE A 352 12.24 11.35 28.02
C ILE A 352 12.67 12.69 27.41
N PRO A 353 13.92 12.86 26.97
CA PRO A 353 14.38 14.11 26.40
C PRO A 353 13.74 14.25 25.00
N SER A 354 13.07 15.38 24.79
CA SER A 354 12.25 15.62 23.61
C SER A 354 12.33 17.08 23.17
N ASP A 355 12.56 17.26 21.87
CA ASP A 355 12.50 18.57 21.21
C ASP A 355 11.08 18.94 20.78
N LEU A 356 10.11 18.02 20.92
CA LEU A 356 8.68 18.29 20.74
C LEU A 356 8.19 19.47 21.60
N TYR A 357 8.76 19.64 22.80
CA TYR A 357 8.45 20.77 23.68
C TYR A 357 8.70 22.15 23.01
N TYR A 358 9.60 22.22 22.03
CA TYR A 358 9.86 23.42 21.24
C TYR A 358 9.00 23.54 19.98
N ALA A 359 8.33 22.45 19.57
CA ALA A 359 7.46 22.37 18.40
C ALA A 359 6.01 22.73 18.74
N CYS A 360 5.47 22.12 19.81
CA CYS A 360 4.16 22.41 20.37
C CYS A 360 4.26 23.64 21.27
N LEU A 361 3.52 24.71 20.98
CA LEU A 361 3.70 25.99 21.66
C LEU A 361 2.55 26.34 22.60
N ASP A 362 1.43 25.60 22.60
CA ASP A 362 0.30 25.79 23.52
C ASP A 362 0.41 25.02 24.85
N GLY A 363 -0.33 25.49 25.86
CA GLY A 363 -0.17 25.06 27.26
C GLY A 363 1.21 25.40 27.87
N ASN A 364 1.47 24.95 29.11
CA ASN A 364 2.79 25.02 29.77
C ASN A 364 3.45 23.66 30.00
N TYR A 365 2.73 22.55 29.73
CA TYR A 365 3.12 21.15 29.99
C TYR A 365 3.32 20.79 31.47
N ASP A 366 3.06 21.68 32.44
CA ASP A 366 3.13 21.44 33.89
C ASP A 366 1.96 22.20 34.53
N TYR A 367 0.71 21.80 34.21
CA TYR A 367 -0.49 22.48 34.71
C TYR A 367 -0.72 22.19 36.20
N ASN A 368 -0.17 21.08 36.70
CA ASN A 368 -0.28 20.70 38.09
C ASN A 368 0.76 21.43 38.99
N GLY A 369 1.82 22.00 38.40
CA GLY A 369 2.85 22.78 39.09
C GLY A 369 3.78 21.93 39.95
N ASN A 370 3.98 20.65 39.61
CA ASN A 370 4.85 19.72 40.33
C ASN A 370 6.28 19.66 39.75
N GLY A 371 6.52 20.24 38.56
CA GLY A 371 7.82 20.27 37.89
C GLY A 371 8.18 19.02 37.08
N ILE A 372 7.25 18.09 36.92
CA ILE A 372 7.24 17.01 35.93
C ILE A 372 6.45 17.55 34.74
N TYR A 373 6.95 17.34 33.52
CA TYR A 373 6.35 17.93 32.32
C TYR A 373 5.75 16.85 31.42
N GLY A 374 4.61 17.13 30.81
CA GLY A 374 4.00 16.28 29.78
C GLY A 374 3.12 15.16 30.32
N GLU A 375 2.75 15.15 31.61
CA GLU A 375 1.89 14.10 32.16
C GLU A 375 0.50 14.09 31.48
N PRO A 376 -0.22 12.95 31.40
CA PRO A 376 -1.57 12.86 30.83
C PRO A 376 -2.63 13.75 31.49
N GLY A 377 -2.29 14.39 32.63
CA GLY A 377 -3.13 15.35 33.35
C GLY A 377 -2.60 16.78 33.31
N ASP A 378 -1.52 17.07 32.59
CA ASP A 378 -0.93 18.42 32.45
C ASP A 378 -1.54 19.24 31.32
N GLY A 379 -2.71 18.86 30.83
CA GLY A 379 -3.50 19.62 29.89
C GLY A 379 -4.49 20.60 30.53
N PRO A 380 -5.12 21.45 29.71
CA PRO A 380 -6.25 22.27 30.13
C PRO A 380 -7.35 21.44 30.81
N ARG A 381 -7.76 21.88 32.01
CA ARG A 381 -8.78 21.20 32.85
C ARG A 381 -8.38 19.79 33.34
N GLY A 382 -7.10 19.40 33.24
CA GLY A 382 -6.60 18.10 33.71
C GLY A 382 -6.77 16.97 32.70
N GLY A 383 -6.83 17.29 31.40
CA GLY A 383 -6.72 16.32 30.31
C GLY A 383 -5.30 16.22 29.77
N GLU A 384 -5.14 15.68 28.56
CA GLU A 384 -3.85 15.58 27.86
C GLU A 384 -3.22 16.94 27.55
N VAL A 385 -1.89 17.01 27.55
CA VAL A 385 -1.16 18.15 26.99
C VAL A 385 -1.49 18.35 25.51
N ASP A 386 -1.18 19.55 25.01
CA ASP A 386 -1.25 19.82 23.58
C ASP A 386 -0.08 19.12 22.88
N LEU A 387 -0.36 18.28 21.90
CA LEU A 387 0.62 17.47 21.17
C LEU A 387 0.85 17.98 19.74
N MET A 388 0.10 18.97 19.29
CA MET A 388 0.19 19.51 17.93
C MET A 388 1.34 20.51 17.83
N ALA A 389 2.09 20.49 16.74
CA ALA A 389 3.14 21.49 16.53
C ALA A 389 2.62 22.71 15.78
N GLU A 390 3.12 23.87 16.21
CA GLU A 390 3.07 25.14 15.49
C GLU A 390 4.29 25.37 14.60
N VAL A 391 5.44 24.80 14.98
CA VAL A 391 6.71 24.91 14.24
C VAL A 391 7.41 23.55 14.17
N TYR A 392 8.11 23.29 13.07
CA TYR A 392 8.84 22.03 12.85
C TYR A 392 10.27 22.15 13.38
N VAL A 393 10.66 21.21 14.24
CA VAL A 393 11.93 21.26 14.98
C VAL A 393 12.85 20.13 14.55
N GLY A 394 14.12 20.46 14.37
CA GLY A 394 15.21 19.49 14.25
C GLY A 394 16.44 19.99 15.01
N ARG A 395 17.34 19.08 15.35
CA ARG A 395 18.56 19.37 16.11
C ARG A 395 19.79 19.18 15.23
N ALA A 396 20.71 20.14 15.27
CA ALA A 396 22.10 19.90 14.91
C ALA A 396 22.85 19.64 16.23
N PRO A 397 23.08 18.37 16.62
CA PRO A 397 23.77 18.02 17.85
C PRO A 397 25.26 18.27 17.64
N VAL A 398 25.66 19.54 17.67
CA VAL A 398 27.04 19.97 17.43
C VAL A 398 27.47 20.80 18.62
N ASP A 399 28.67 20.56 19.13
CA ASP A 399 29.26 21.37 20.18
C ASP A 399 30.61 21.98 19.76
N SER A 400 31.22 21.41 18.71
CA SER A 400 32.50 21.81 18.15
C SER A 400 32.39 22.53 16.80
N TYR A 401 33.39 23.35 16.48
CA TYR A 401 33.47 24.01 15.17
C TYR A 401 33.71 23.03 14.01
N ALA A 402 34.28 21.85 14.28
CA ALA A 402 34.53 20.83 13.26
C ALA A 402 33.21 20.13 12.89
N GLU A 403 32.42 19.76 13.90
CA GLU A 403 31.11 19.14 13.74
C GLU A 403 30.12 20.08 13.07
N LEU A 404 30.04 21.33 13.52
CA LEU A 404 29.25 22.38 12.85
C LEU A 404 29.63 22.50 11.36
N SER A 405 30.93 22.45 11.05
CA SER A 405 31.41 22.49 9.67
C SER A 405 31.10 21.22 8.89
N ASN A 406 30.91 20.07 9.54
CA ASN A 406 30.48 18.83 8.90
C ASN A 406 28.97 18.85 8.65
N PHE A 407 28.17 19.13 9.68
CA PHE A 407 26.71 19.27 9.61
C PHE A 407 26.30 20.20 8.46
N VAL A 408 26.75 21.46 8.49
CA VAL A 408 26.38 22.47 7.48
C VAL A 408 26.85 22.06 6.08
N ARG A 409 28.02 21.42 5.96
CA ARG A 409 28.53 20.93 4.68
C ARG A 409 27.68 19.77 4.14
N LYS A 410 27.27 18.82 4.98
CA LYS A 410 26.43 17.68 4.58
C LYS A 410 25.03 18.15 4.18
N THR A 411 24.41 19.03 4.98
CA THR A 411 23.13 19.69 4.67
C THR A 411 23.18 20.39 3.31
N ILE A 412 24.12 21.32 3.09
CA ILE A 412 24.20 22.07 1.84
C ILE A 412 24.52 21.15 0.65
N ALA A 413 25.41 20.16 0.83
CA ALA A 413 25.73 19.21 -0.23
C ALA A 413 24.51 18.39 -0.66
N TYR A 414 23.74 17.86 0.29
CA TYR A 414 22.50 17.14 0.01
C TYR A 414 21.49 18.04 -0.70
N GLU A 415 21.14 19.20 -0.15
CA GLU A 415 20.17 20.14 -0.76
C GLU A 415 20.63 20.70 -2.12
N SER A 416 21.93 20.68 -2.43
CA SER A 416 22.47 21.07 -3.74
C SER A 416 22.39 19.98 -4.80
N THR A 417 22.01 18.75 -4.42
CA THR A 417 21.88 17.60 -5.32
C THR A 417 20.58 17.70 -6.12
N THR A 418 20.66 17.96 -7.43
CA THR A 418 19.47 18.00 -8.30
C THR A 418 19.14 16.64 -8.91
N VAL A 419 20.12 15.98 -9.53
CA VAL A 419 20.00 14.63 -10.10
C VAL A 419 21.29 13.87 -9.80
N ASP A 420 21.19 12.76 -9.08
CA ASP A 420 22.30 11.82 -8.84
C ASP A 420 21.71 10.42 -8.61
N PRO A 421 22.19 9.34 -9.27
CA PRO A 421 21.62 8.00 -9.16
C PRO A 421 21.47 7.46 -7.73
N TYR A 422 22.30 7.88 -6.77
CA TYR A 422 22.17 7.39 -5.39
C TYR A 422 20.79 7.69 -4.77
N LEU A 423 20.07 8.73 -5.25
CA LEU A 423 18.71 9.09 -4.82
C LEU A 423 17.65 8.00 -5.06
N LYS A 424 17.99 6.93 -5.80
CA LYS A 424 17.15 5.73 -5.94
C LYS A 424 17.49 4.63 -4.95
N GLU A 425 18.68 4.63 -4.35
CA GLU A 425 19.21 3.53 -3.55
C GLU A 425 18.68 3.60 -2.12
N VAL A 426 17.81 2.65 -1.74
CA VAL A 426 17.17 2.62 -0.42
C VAL A 426 17.26 1.24 0.20
N TRP A 427 17.61 1.19 1.48
CA TRP A 427 17.93 -0.06 2.17
C TRP A 427 17.09 -0.26 3.42
N MET A 428 16.52 -1.46 3.53
CA MET A 428 15.81 -1.96 4.70
C MET A 428 16.77 -2.85 5.50
N VAL A 429 17.13 -2.44 6.72
CA VAL A 429 18.14 -3.10 7.56
C VAL A 429 17.48 -3.68 8.81
N GLY A 430 17.28 -5.00 8.81
CA GLY A 430 16.48 -5.71 9.81
C GLY A 430 17.30 -6.72 10.61
N GLU A 431 17.49 -6.48 11.90
CA GLU A 431 18.19 -7.43 12.77
C GLU A 431 17.24 -8.48 13.36
N TYR A 432 17.79 -9.58 13.89
CA TYR A 432 17.06 -10.49 14.77
C TYR A 432 16.80 -9.81 16.13
N LEU A 433 15.53 -9.76 16.56
CA LEU A 433 15.11 -9.09 17.79
C LEU A 433 14.98 -10.04 18.99
N GLY A 434 14.91 -11.36 18.78
CA GLY A 434 14.73 -12.34 19.86
C GLY A 434 13.38 -12.25 20.59
N PHE A 435 12.42 -11.53 20.02
CA PHE A 435 11.06 -11.37 20.53
C PHE A 435 10.25 -12.67 20.54
N GLY A 436 10.56 -13.59 19.62
CA GLY A 436 9.68 -14.65 19.16
C GLY A 436 8.49 -14.14 18.35
N GLY A 437 7.72 -15.06 17.77
CA GLY A 437 6.50 -14.71 17.02
C GLY A 437 6.79 -14.06 15.65
N VAL A 438 5.90 -13.19 15.19
CA VAL A 438 6.03 -12.53 13.88
C VAL A 438 7.14 -11.48 13.91
N SER A 439 7.31 -10.76 15.02
CA SER A 439 8.30 -9.68 15.13
C SER A 439 9.65 -10.15 15.67
N ASP A 440 9.96 -11.45 15.57
CA ASP A 440 11.28 -11.98 15.92
C ASP A 440 12.38 -11.44 14.99
N TRP A 441 11.98 -10.95 13.81
CA TRP A 441 12.86 -10.40 12.78
C TRP A 441 12.41 -9.00 12.40
N GLY A 442 13.30 -8.00 12.50
CA GLY A 442 13.00 -6.62 12.14
C GLY A 442 12.58 -6.45 10.68
N GLY A 443 13.09 -7.31 9.78
CA GLY A 443 12.72 -7.31 8.36
C GLY A 443 11.22 -7.49 8.11
N ASN A 444 10.50 -8.24 8.96
CA ASN A 444 9.05 -8.44 8.80
C ASN A 444 8.25 -7.14 8.95
N SER A 445 8.72 -6.18 9.76
CA SER A 445 8.11 -4.86 9.88
C SER A 445 8.62 -3.90 8.80
N LEU A 446 9.89 -4.01 8.40
CA LEU A 446 10.47 -3.15 7.35
C LEU A 446 9.91 -3.46 5.96
N ASP A 447 9.43 -4.68 5.71
CA ASP A 447 8.70 -5.02 4.48
C ASP A 447 7.40 -4.20 4.34
N GLU A 448 6.78 -3.74 5.45
CA GLU A 448 5.62 -2.82 5.43
C GLU A 448 5.98 -1.35 5.13
N ILE A 449 7.27 -1.03 5.03
CA ILE A 449 7.82 0.30 4.70
C ILE A 449 8.47 0.27 3.32
N LYS A 450 9.09 -0.87 2.97
CA LYS A 450 9.64 -1.16 1.64
C LYS A 450 8.60 -0.91 0.55
N ASP A 451 7.41 -1.46 0.72
CA ASP A 451 6.31 -1.34 -0.21
C ASP A 451 5.06 -0.86 0.55
N SER A 452 4.07 -0.28 -0.16
CA SER A 452 2.83 0.19 0.47
C SER A 452 2.07 -0.95 1.15
N SER A 453 1.59 -0.72 2.36
CA SER A 453 1.06 -1.78 3.23
C SER A 453 -0.29 -1.42 3.84
N GLY A 454 -1.24 -2.36 3.72
CA GLY A 454 -2.52 -2.35 4.46
C GLY A 454 -2.49 -3.12 5.78
N ALA A 455 -1.31 -3.57 6.22
CA ALA A 455 -1.17 -4.44 7.38
C ALA A 455 -1.74 -3.78 8.65
N SER A 456 -2.35 -4.60 9.50
CA SER A 456 -2.92 -4.20 10.80
C SER A 456 -4.12 -3.25 10.76
N GLY A 457 -4.76 -3.08 9.59
CA GLY A 457 -6.08 -2.43 9.46
C GLY A 457 -6.08 -1.17 8.61
N TYR A 458 -4.99 -0.40 8.69
CA TYR A 458 -4.79 0.88 8.02
C TYR A 458 -3.76 0.77 6.90
N ASN A 459 -3.90 1.64 5.90
CA ASN A 459 -3.01 1.70 4.75
C ASN A 459 -1.93 2.77 5.00
N THR A 460 -0.72 2.52 4.54
CA THR A 460 0.38 3.50 4.49
C THR A 460 1.20 3.29 3.22
N ALA A 461 1.59 4.37 2.56
CA ALA A 461 2.51 4.35 1.44
C ALA A 461 3.92 3.96 1.89
N GLY A 462 4.55 3.05 1.14
CA GLY A 462 5.97 2.71 1.24
C GLY A 462 6.75 3.38 0.12
N PHE A 463 7.98 2.92 -0.12
CA PHE A 463 8.78 3.42 -1.24
C PHE A 463 8.16 3.00 -2.59
N PRO A 464 7.94 3.97 -3.52
CA PRO A 464 7.49 3.67 -4.88
C PRO A 464 8.40 2.69 -5.63
N ASP A 465 7.86 2.04 -6.67
CA ASP A 465 8.56 0.98 -7.43
C ASP A 465 9.73 1.47 -8.30
N ASP A 466 9.88 2.79 -8.42
CA ASP A 466 10.95 3.45 -9.16
C ASP A 466 12.24 3.68 -8.34
N TYR A 467 12.21 3.32 -7.05
CA TYR A 467 13.36 3.19 -6.14
C TYR A 467 14.01 1.79 -6.24
N ALA A 468 15.34 1.75 -6.11
CA ALA A 468 16.12 0.54 -5.94
C ALA A 468 16.02 0.02 -4.48
N LYS A 469 14.94 -0.70 -4.20
CA LYS A 469 14.57 -1.22 -2.87
C LYS A 469 15.35 -2.49 -2.50
N SER A 470 16.37 -2.35 -1.65
CA SER A 470 17.25 -3.45 -1.20
C SER A 470 17.06 -3.82 0.27
N CYS A 471 17.36 -5.08 0.64
CA CYS A 471 17.17 -5.60 2.00
C CYS A 471 18.44 -6.23 2.58
N LEU A 472 18.66 -6.00 3.88
CA LEU A 472 19.73 -6.57 4.70
C LEU A 472 19.13 -7.15 5.99
N TYR A 473 18.60 -8.37 5.89
CA TYR A 473 17.80 -8.98 6.96
C TYR A 473 18.45 -10.24 7.55
N ASP A 474 18.55 -10.29 8.88
CA ASP A 474 19.00 -11.49 9.61
C ASP A 474 18.05 -12.70 9.40
N ARG A 475 16.79 -12.43 9.02
CA ARG A 475 15.78 -13.43 8.64
C ARG A 475 16.23 -14.30 7.47
N ASP A 476 16.89 -13.66 6.51
CA ASP A 476 17.14 -14.23 5.18
C ASP A 476 18.59 -14.71 5.04
N ARG A 477 19.54 -14.04 5.72
CA ARG A 477 20.95 -14.45 5.80
C ARG A 477 21.69 -13.75 6.94
N GLU A 478 22.83 -14.31 7.32
CA GLU A 478 23.81 -13.58 8.13
C GLU A 478 24.38 -12.38 7.35
N TRP A 479 24.51 -11.25 8.04
CA TRP A 479 25.20 -10.04 7.58
C TRP A 479 25.91 -9.36 8.76
N ASP A 480 26.98 -8.62 8.47
CA ASP A 480 27.76 -7.91 9.49
C ASP A 480 27.91 -6.41 9.18
N LYS A 481 28.46 -5.68 10.15
CA LYS A 481 28.68 -4.24 10.06
C LYS A 481 29.65 -3.81 8.94
N THR A 482 30.53 -4.69 8.49
CA THR A 482 31.48 -4.41 7.40
C THR A 482 30.72 -4.27 6.09
N GLU A 483 29.78 -5.18 5.83
CA GLU A 483 28.91 -5.16 4.66
C GLU A 483 28.03 -3.89 4.63
N LEU A 484 27.40 -3.53 5.76
CA LEU A 484 26.63 -2.30 5.84
C LEU A 484 27.50 -1.04 5.65
N ALA A 485 28.70 -1.02 6.22
CA ALA A 485 29.64 0.07 5.99
C ALA A 485 30.09 0.15 4.52
N GLU A 486 30.25 -0.99 3.82
CA GLU A 486 30.51 -1.02 2.38
C GLU A 486 29.32 -0.50 1.55
N ILE A 487 28.08 -0.84 1.91
CA ILE A 487 26.85 -0.28 1.30
C ILE A 487 26.79 1.24 1.49
N ILE A 488 26.98 1.74 2.72
CA ILE A 488 27.00 3.19 2.99
C ILE A 488 28.09 3.88 2.17
N ASN A 489 29.30 3.32 2.15
CA ASN A 489 30.44 3.83 1.37
C ASN A 489 30.24 3.71 -0.16
N GLY A 490 29.31 2.86 -0.61
CA GLY A 490 28.82 2.77 -1.99
C GLY A 490 27.85 3.89 -2.39
N ASN A 491 27.48 4.77 -1.46
CA ASN A 491 26.49 5.84 -1.55
C ASN A 491 25.04 5.31 -1.66
N VAL A 492 24.33 5.40 -0.53
CA VAL A 492 22.90 5.09 -0.37
C VAL A 492 22.15 6.37 -0.01
N HIS A 493 20.87 6.48 -0.38
CA HIS A 493 20.05 7.67 -0.08
C HIS A 493 19.23 7.53 1.20
N ALA A 494 18.61 6.38 1.46
CA ALA A 494 17.89 6.13 2.71
C ALA A 494 18.21 4.76 3.33
N ILE A 495 18.30 4.72 4.67
CA ILE A 495 18.38 3.50 5.46
C ILE A 495 17.27 3.50 6.50
N ASN A 496 16.40 2.49 6.44
CA ASN A 496 15.34 2.24 7.40
C ASN A 496 15.71 1.02 8.25
N HIS A 497 15.78 1.20 9.56
CA HIS A 497 16.32 0.22 10.49
C HIS A 497 15.33 -0.19 11.59
N LEU A 498 15.23 -1.50 11.80
CA LEU A 498 14.65 -2.12 12.98
C LEU A 498 15.59 -3.22 13.46
N GLY A 499 16.20 -3.00 14.61
CA GLY A 499 17.19 -3.87 15.20
C GLY A 499 17.55 -3.45 16.62
N HIS A 500 18.47 -4.17 17.26
CA HIS A 500 18.94 -3.81 18.56
C HIS A 500 19.84 -2.55 18.48
N ALA A 501 19.75 -1.71 19.52
CA ALA A 501 20.58 -0.52 19.62
C ALA A 501 20.76 -0.15 21.10
N ASN A 502 21.73 0.73 21.35
CA ASN A 502 21.83 1.54 22.57
C ASN A 502 22.61 2.84 22.27
N VAL A 503 22.90 3.62 23.31
CA VAL A 503 23.64 4.90 23.23
C VAL A 503 24.89 4.79 22.32
N GLY A 504 25.64 3.69 22.36
CA GLY A 504 26.89 3.51 21.60
C GLY A 504 26.81 2.58 20.37
N ASN A 505 25.64 2.06 19.97
CA ASN A 505 25.52 1.23 18.76
C ASN A 505 24.12 1.20 18.13
N VAL A 506 24.08 1.02 16.81
CA VAL A 506 22.86 0.85 15.99
C VAL A 506 23.24 0.17 14.66
N MET A 507 22.36 -0.62 14.05
CA MET A 507 22.63 -1.36 12.80
C MET A 507 23.94 -2.19 12.86
N LYS A 508 24.16 -2.89 13.99
CA LYS A 508 25.43 -3.59 14.35
C LYS A 508 26.72 -2.73 14.37
N MET A 509 26.66 -1.43 14.09
CA MET A 509 27.80 -0.50 14.07
C MET A 509 27.96 0.25 15.40
N LYS A 510 29.21 0.55 15.77
CA LYS A 510 29.57 1.41 16.92
C LYS A 510 30.06 2.78 16.45
N VAL A 511 30.20 3.72 17.38
CA VAL A 511 30.82 5.05 17.16
C VAL A 511 32.12 4.98 16.32
N ASP A 512 33.09 4.14 16.71
CA ASP A 512 34.35 3.94 15.96
C ASP A 512 34.15 3.49 14.50
N ASP A 513 33.08 2.75 14.21
CA ASP A 513 32.74 2.28 12.87
C ASP A 513 32.13 3.41 12.04
N VAL A 514 31.29 4.26 12.65
CA VAL A 514 30.69 5.45 12.03
C VAL A 514 31.77 6.47 11.65
N GLY A 515 32.71 6.77 12.55
CA GLY A 515 33.88 7.62 12.27
C GLY A 515 34.85 7.05 11.22
N SER A 516 34.68 5.78 10.84
CA SER A 516 35.46 5.10 9.79
C SER A 516 34.79 5.10 8.40
N LEU A 517 33.57 5.63 8.28
CA LEU A 517 32.84 5.80 7.02
C LEU A 517 33.52 6.81 6.07
N LYS A 518 33.19 6.73 4.79
CA LYS A 518 33.87 7.39 3.67
C LYS A 518 32.93 7.90 2.56
N ASN A 519 31.62 7.71 2.73
CA ASN A 519 30.61 8.08 1.75
C ASN A 519 30.62 9.59 1.44
N ASP A 520 30.54 9.95 0.15
CA ASP A 520 30.52 11.33 -0.34
C ASP A 520 29.13 11.78 -0.83
N ARG A 521 28.14 10.88 -0.75
CA ARG A 521 26.71 11.20 -0.69
C ARG A 521 26.18 10.82 0.67
N TYR A 522 25.38 11.71 1.24
CA TYR A 522 24.89 11.59 2.61
C TYR A 522 23.49 10.98 2.60
N PHE A 523 23.25 10.02 3.49
CA PHE A 523 21.99 9.30 3.56
C PHE A 523 21.05 9.90 4.62
N PHE A 524 19.77 9.58 4.50
CA PHE A 524 18.75 9.75 5.53
C PHE A 524 18.60 8.46 6.33
N GLY A 525 18.69 8.52 7.65
CA GLY A 525 18.47 7.36 8.51
C GLY A 525 17.14 7.43 9.28
N TYR A 526 16.46 6.30 9.43
CA TYR A 526 15.39 6.13 10.42
C TYR A 526 15.65 4.84 11.22
N SER A 527 15.66 4.91 12.55
CA SER A 527 15.86 3.73 13.41
C SER A 527 14.82 3.64 14.52
N GLN A 528 14.13 2.49 14.60
CA GLN A 528 13.29 2.13 15.75
C GLN A 528 14.11 1.58 16.95
N GLY A 529 15.42 1.40 16.80
CA GLY A 529 16.27 0.82 17.84
C GLY A 529 16.31 1.67 19.13
N CYS A 530 16.38 0.99 20.28
CA CYS A 530 16.45 1.61 21.60
C CYS A 530 17.67 2.54 21.77
N TYR A 531 17.47 3.71 22.36
CA TYR A 531 18.52 4.61 22.88
C TYR A 531 19.57 5.10 21.86
N ALA A 532 19.40 4.80 20.57
CA ALA A 532 20.36 5.18 19.53
C ALA A 532 20.49 6.71 19.40
N GLY A 533 19.38 7.43 19.61
CA GLY A 533 19.29 8.88 19.65
C GLY A 533 19.19 9.43 21.07
N SER A 534 19.85 8.80 22.05
CA SER A 534 19.89 9.31 23.43
C SER A 534 20.87 10.49 23.53
N PHE A 535 20.50 11.64 22.98
CA PHE A 535 21.30 12.87 22.92
C PHE A 535 21.44 13.61 24.27
N ASP A 536 20.88 13.07 25.35
CA ASP A 536 21.29 13.44 26.71
C ASP A 536 22.37 12.49 27.26
N ASN A 537 22.88 11.59 26.42
CA ASN A 537 23.85 10.52 26.68
C ASN A 537 23.46 9.57 27.82
N ARG A 538 22.19 9.53 28.23
CA ARG A 538 21.69 8.64 29.29
C ARG A 538 21.40 7.23 28.76
N ASP A 539 21.75 6.21 29.53
CA ASP A 539 21.38 4.81 29.30
C ASP A 539 20.17 4.34 30.17
N PRO A 540 19.67 3.11 29.99
CA PRO A 540 18.54 2.60 30.78
C PRO A 540 18.80 2.50 32.28
N ASP A 541 20.05 2.25 32.71
CA ASP A 541 20.45 2.22 34.12
C ASP A 541 20.60 3.64 34.72
N SER A 542 20.25 4.68 33.96
CA SER A 542 20.38 6.09 34.29
C SER A 542 21.83 6.56 34.46
N ILE A 543 22.75 5.90 33.77
CA ILE A 543 24.16 6.27 33.66
C ILE A 543 24.33 7.15 32.43
N TYR A 544 25.04 8.26 32.59
CA TYR A 544 25.38 9.17 31.50
C TYR A 544 26.73 8.74 30.91
N PHE A 545 26.75 8.46 29.61
CA PHE A 545 27.95 8.14 28.85
C PHE A 545 28.83 9.38 28.69
N PRO A 546 30.17 9.22 28.58
CA PRO A 546 31.11 10.32 28.39
C PRO A 546 31.42 10.60 26.92
N ASP A 547 30.71 9.96 25.99
CA ASP A 547 30.90 10.02 24.54
C ASP A 547 29.49 10.12 23.93
N ASP A 548 29.35 10.89 22.86
CA ASP A 548 28.06 11.23 22.25
C ASP A 548 27.37 10.01 21.65
N CYS A 549 26.05 10.06 21.54
CA CYS A 549 25.31 8.88 21.11
C CYS A 549 25.58 8.56 19.62
N VAL A 550 25.38 7.31 19.25
CA VAL A 550 25.78 6.80 17.93
C VAL A 550 25.10 7.55 16.77
N LEU A 551 23.88 8.04 16.96
CA LEU A 551 23.19 8.85 15.94
C LEU A 551 23.72 10.28 15.83
N GLU A 552 24.29 10.85 16.89
CA GLU A 552 24.97 12.16 16.81
C GLU A 552 26.23 12.03 15.96
N ASN A 553 27.02 10.98 16.18
CA ASN A 553 28.22 10.68 15.39
C ASN A 553 27.92 10.54 13.87
N PHE A 554 26.78 9.96 13.47
CA PHE A 554 26.38 9.93 12.05
C PHE A 554 26.16 11.33 11.46
N ILE A 555 25.85 12.32 12.28
CA ILE A 555 25.52 13.70 11.92
C ILE A 555 26.73 14.62 12.05
N THR A 556 27.59 14.42 13.05
CA THR A 556 28.76 15.27 13.34
C THR A 556 30.04 14.88 12.60
N GLU A 557 30.23 13.60 12.26
CA GLU A 557 31.39 13.14 11.50
C GLU A 557 31.40 13.64 10.04
N PRO A 558 32.57 13.69 9.35
CA PRO A 558 32.66 14.17 7.97
C PRO A 558 31.86 13.39 6.93
N HIS A 559 31.53 12.15 7.24
CA HIS A 559 30.79 11.18 6.43
C HIS A 559 29.47 10.81 7.14
N GLY A 560 28.81 9.72 6.78
CA GLY A 560 27.55 9.30 7.40
C GLY A 560 26.31 10.00 6.83
N ALA A 561 25.40 10.41 7.70
CA ALA A 561 24.07 10.92 7.35
C ALA A 561 24.02 12.45 7.24
N PHE A 562 23.03 12.98 6.50
CA PHE A 562 22.65 14.41 6.59
C PHE A 562 21.55 14.65 7.61
N ALA A 563 20.71 13.64 7.84
CA ALA A 563 19.67 13.64 8.86
C ALA A 563 19.39 12.19 9.32
N PHE A 564 19.01 12.03 10.59
CA PHE A 564 18.68 10.76 11.20
C PHE A 564 17.52 10.94 12.20
N ILE A 565 16.49 10.09 12.10
CA ILE A 565 15.41 9.98 13.08
C ILE A 565 15.64 8.77 13.97
N GLY A 566 15.53 8.95 15.29
CA GLY A 566 15.70 7.85 16.23
C GLY A 566 15.16 8.13 17.63
N ASN A 567 15.14 7.07 18.43
CA ASN A 567 14.57 7.07 19.77
C ASN A 567 15.61 7.52 20.81
N SER A 568 15.22 8.47 21.66
CA SER A 568 16.01 8.87 22.82
C SER A 568 15.92 7.89 24.01
N ARG A 569 14.96 6.96 23.99
CA ARG A 569 14.75 5.90 25.00
C ARG A 569 14.41 4.56 24.32
N TYR A 570 13.71 3.65 25.00
CA TYR A 570 13.33 2.36 24.42
C TYR A 570 12.35 2.52 23.25
N GLY A 571 12.73 2.05 22.06
CA GLY A 571 11.73 1.75 21.02
C GLY A 571 10.88 0.54 21.41
N TRP A 572 9.65 0.47 20.91
CA TRP A 572 8.62 -0.48 21.33
C TRP A 572 7.99 -1.24 20.15
N GLY A 573 7.91 -2.57 20.30
CA GLY A 573 7.22 -3.47 19.38
C GLY A 573 6.29 -4.45 20.10
N ARG A 574 5.85 -5.51 19.41
CA ARG A 574 5.08 -6.61 20.00
C ARG A 574 5.55 -7.95 19.45
N LYS A 575 5.52 -8.99 20.27
CA LYS A 575 5.90 -10.36 19.89
C LYS A 575 5.08 -10.94 18.72
N SER A 576 3.76 -10.89 18.84
CA SER A 576 2.86 -11.64 17.94
C SER A 576 2.50 -10.92 16.65
N THR A 577 2.80 -9.63 16.51
CA THR A 577 2.37 -8.79 15.39
C THR A 577 3.36 -7.65 15.15
N THR A 578 3.50 -7.26 13.89
CA THR A 578 4.21 -6.06 13.43
C THR A 578 3.54 -4.75 13.88
N ASP A 579 2.30 -4.77 14.39
CA ASP A 579 1.58 -3.59 14.93
C ASP A 579 2.15 -3.09 16.28
N GLY A 580 3.43 -2.75 16.27
CA GLY A 580 4.19 -2.20 17.37
C GLY A 580 4.13 -0.67 17.42
N PRO A 581 4.16 -0.05 18.61
CA PRO A 581 4.10 1.41 18.74
C PRO A 581 5.14 2.16 17.88
N SER A 582 6.42 1.76 17.88
CA SER A 582 7.45 2.41 17.04
C SER A 582 7.28 2.15 15.54
N GLN A 583 6.65 1.03 15.16
CA GLN A 583 6.35 0.72 13.76
C GLN A 583 5.28 1.64 13.19
N ARG A 584 4.24 1.97 13.97
CA ARG A 584 3.17 2.89 13.51
C ARG A 584 3.73 4.25 13.09
N TYR A 585 4.60 4.84 13.91
CA TYR A 585 5.24 6.12 13.57
C TYR A 585 6.20 6.01 12.37
N HIS A 586 6.95 4.91 12.25
CA HIS A 586 7.88 4.72 11.12
C HIS A 586 7.13 4.52 9.79
N ARG A 587 6.00 3.82 9.78
CA ARG A 587 5.12 3.71 8.61
C ARG A 587 4.47 5.04 8.25
N GLN A 588 3.89 5.76 9.23
CA GLN A 588 3.29 7.07 8.96
C GLN A 588 4.30 8.13 8.51
N PHE A 589 5.59 8.01 8.86
CA PHE A 589 6.62 8.90 8.32
C PHE A 589 6.76 8.78 6.80
N TRP A 590 6.72 7.55 6.27
CA TRP A 590 6.79 7.32 4.83
C TRP A 590 5.44 7.53 4.13
N ASP A 591 4.32 7.34 4.84
CA ASP A 591 3.00 7.77 4.35
C ASP A 591 2.92 9.29 4.17
N ALA A 592 3.40 10.07 5.14
CA ALA A 592 3.50 11.52 5.00
C ALA A 592 4.33 11.92 3.76
N VAL A 593 5.48 11.28 3.53
CA VAL A 593 6.37 11.61 2.38
C VAL A 593 5.77 11.20 1.03
N PHE A 594 5.21 9.99 0.91
CA PHE A 594 4.80 9.40 -0.36
C PHE A 594 3.29 9.34 -0.61
N GLY A 595 2.48 9.18 0.44
CA GLY A 595 1.02 9.18 0.40
C GLY A 595 0.42 10.59 0.48
N GLU A 596 0.93 11.44 1.37
CA GLU A 596 0.45 12.83 1.55
C GLU A 596 1.27 13.88 0.79
N GLY A 597 2.47 13.54 0.32
CA GLY A 597 3.36 14.46 -0.40
C GLY A 597 4.06 15.50 0.48
N ILE A 598 4.12 15.27 1.78
CA ILE A 598 4.80 16.10 2.79
C ILE A 598 6.29 15.76 2.78
N LYS A 599 7.07 16.48 1.96
CA LYS A 599 8.47 16.11 1.69
C LYS A 599 9.46 16.62 2.74
N GLU A 600 9.15 17.70 3.47
CA GLU A 600 10.06 18.28 4.48
C GLU A 600 10.17 17.35 5.70
N ILE A 601 11.36 16.82 5.99
CA ILE A 601 11.53 15.70 6.95
C ILE A 601 11.08 16.05 8.37
N GLY A 602 11.24 17.30 8.81
CA GLY A 602 10.73 17.76 10.12
C GLY A 602 9.21 17.89 10.16
N ARG A 603 8.58 18.13 9.01
CA ARG A 603 7.13 18.19 8.85
C ARG A 603 6.54 16.79 8.77
N ALA A 604 7.11 15.90 7.95
CA ALA A 604 6.71 14.50 7.83
C ALA A 604 6.80 13.74 9.16
N LEU A 605 7.86 13.98 9.96
CA LEU A 605 7.97 13.38 11.30
C LEU A 605 6.85 13.84 12.24
N GLN A 606 6.53 15.14 12.22
CA GLN A 606 5.49 15.66 13.10
C GLN A 606 4.09 15.21 12.65
N ASP A 607 3.86 15.14 11.35
CA ASP A 607 2.61 14.65 10.76
C ASP A 607 2.35 13.19 11.13
N ALA A 608 3.36 12.33 10.94
CA ALA A 608 3.35 10.93 11.36
C ALA A 608 3.06 10.71 12.85
N LYS A 609 3.43 11.69 13.69
CA LYS A 609 3.07 11.71 15.09
C LYS A 609 1.60 12.10 15.28
N GLU A 610 1.17 13.22 14.70
CA GLU A 610 -0.19 13.77 14.83
C GLU A 610 -1.29 12.82 14.32
N ASP A 611 -1.02 11.99 13.32
CA ASP A 611 -1.95 10.96 12.86
C ASP A 611 -2.26 9.90 13.93
N ASN A 612 -1.21 9.44 14.63
CA ASN A 612 -1.30 8.45 15.71
C ASN A 612 -1.97 8.99 16.99
N LEU A 613 -2.36 10.27 17.04
CA LEU A 613 -2.91 10.91 18.24
C LEU A 613 -4.20 10.23 18.74
N GLY A 614 -4.99 9.62 17.85
CA GLY A 614 -6.16 8.82 18.23
C GLY A 614 -5.81 7.57 19.06
N SER A 615 -4.58 7.06 18.94
CA SER A 615 -4.07 5.92 19.71
C SER A 615 -3.44 6.33 21.06
N ILE A 616 -3.38 7.63 21.40
CA ILE A 616 -2.93 8.10 22.71
C ILE A 616 -4.13 8.28 23.65
N ASP A 617 -4.14 7.51 24.74
CA ASP A 617 -5.08 7.64 25.84
C ASP A 617 -4.40 7.32 27.20
N GLY A 618 -5.19 7.27 28.27
CA GLY A 618 -4.70 6.93 29.63
C GLY A 618 -4.52 5.43 29.91
N THR A 619 -4.58 4.56 28.90
CA THR A 619 -4.38 3.11 29.06
C THR A 619 -2.89 2.77 29.03
N SER A 620 -2.52 1.53 29.39
CA SER A 620 -1.12 1.09 29.33
C SER A 620 -0.54 1.17 27.92
N ASP A 621 -1.35 0.95 26.89
CA ASP A 621 -0.91 0.97 25.49
C ASP A 621 -0.84 2.41 24.94
N GLY A 622 -1.86 3.23 25.22
CA GLY A 622 -1.86 4.66 24.91
C GLY A 622 -0.70 5.42 25.57
N ASN A 623 -0.28 4.98 26.76
CA ASN A 623 0.92 5.49 27.43
C ASN A 623 2.23 5.13 26.70
N VAL A 624 2.32 3.98 26.05
CA VAL A 624 3.47 3.62 25.21
C VAL A 624 3.42 4.34 23.86
N MET A 625 2.24 4.56 23.29
CA MET A 625 2.09 5.45 22.13
C MET A 625 2.58 6.87 22.45
N ARG A 626 2.22 7.43 23.62
CA ARG A 626 2.73 8.73 24.10
C ARG A 626 4.26 8.72 24.35
N PHE A 627 4.80 7.60 24.84
CA PHE A 627 6.24 7.42 25.05
C PHE A 627 7.01 7.57 23.72
N CYS A 628 6.60 6.83 22.69
CA CYS A 628 7.16 6.94 21.34
C CYS A 628 6.98 8.35 20.74
N TYR A 629 5.82 8.98 20.95
CA TYR A 629 5.52 10.35 20.48
C TYR A 629 6.57 11.36 21.00
N TYR A 630 6.99 11.21 22.26
CA TYR A 630 8.00 12.07 22.90
C TYR A 630 9.44 11.71 22.52
N GLU A 631 9.80 10.42 22.42
CA GLU A 631 11.21 10.01 22.27
C GLU A 631 11.76 10.08 20.83
N ILE A 632 10.90 10.01 19.81
CA ILE A 632 11.33 10.03 18.40
C ILE A 632 11.72 11.47 18.06
N ASN A 633 13.02 11.72 17.85
CA ASN A 633 13.57 13.04 17.55
C ASN A 633 14.32 13.05 16.21
N LEU A 634 14.36 14.21 15.56
CA LEU A 634 15.09 14.45 14.31
C LEU A 634 16.45 15.10 14.61
N PHE A 635 17.55 14.39 14.32
CA PHE A 635 18.87 15.00 14.21
C PHE A 635 19.10 15.36 12.76
N GLY A 636 19.07 16.64 12.45
CA GLY A 636 18.98 17.13 11.09
C GLY A 636 18.37 18.52 11.04
N ASP A 637 18.38 19.09 9.85
CA ASP A 637 17.71 20.36 9.55
C ASP A 637 16.24 20.08 9.14
N PRO A 638 15.24 20.58 9.88
CA PRO A 638 13.84 20.17 9.71
C PRO A 638 13.20 20.63 8.39
N GLU A 639 13.80 21.60 7.71
CA GLU A 639 13.30 22.13 6.43
C GLU A 639 13.83 21.36 5.21
N ILE A 640 14.78 20.43 5.36
CA ILE A 640 15.26 19.63 4.24
C ILE A 640 14.09 18.80 3.68
N SER A 641 13.74 19.01 2.42
CA SER A 641 12.87 18.11 1.68
C SER A 641 13.60 16.79 1.35
N PHE A 642 12.95 15.65 1.56
CA PHE A 642 13.41 14.38 1.03
C PHE A 642 13.41 14.45 -0.50
N HIS A 643 14.55 14.18 -1.14
CA HIS A 643 14.69 14.30 -2.59
C HIS A 643 14.06 13.08 -3.24
N LEU A 644 13.10 13.31 -4.13
CA LEU A 644 12.58 12.23 -4.97
C LEU A 644 13.57 11.97 -6.12
N PRO A 645 13.75 10.71 -6.56
CA PRO A 645 14.68 10.36 -7.63
C PRO A 645 14.30 10.93 -9.00
N PHE A 646 13.07 11.46 -9.13
CA PHE A 646 12.57 12.18 -10.29
C PHE A 646 12.41 13.65 -9.89
N THR A 647 13.37 14.46 -10.33
CA THR A 647 13.35 15.93 -10.19
C THR A 647 13.14 16.62 -11.54
N ALA A 648 12.71 15.87 -12.55
CA ALA A 648 12.30 16.42 -13.84
C ALA A 648 11.07 17.31 -13.64
N ASP A 649 11.10 18.51 -14.21
CA ASP A 649 9.95 19.43 -14.18
C ASP A 649 8.73 18.86 -14.92
N HIS A 650 8.98 18.01 -15.93
CA HIS A 650 8.02 17.42 -16.87
C HIS A 650 8.49 15.99 -17.21
N ASP A 651 7.62 14.97 -17.05
CA ASP A 651 7.90 13.54 -17.30
C ASP A 651 6.57 12.75 -17.40
N VAL A 652 6.29 12.12 -18.55
CA VAL A 652 5.01 11.46 -18.88
C VAL A 652 5.24 10.01 -19.35
N GLU A 653 5.07 9.06 -18.44
CA GLU A 653 5.28 7.63 -18.69
C GLU A 653 4.00 6.93 -19.16
N ILE A 654 4.14 5.99 -20.11
CA ILE A 654 3.14 4.93 -20.32
C ILE A 654 3.48 3.78 -19.38
N VAL A 655 2.81 3.75 -18.23
CA VAL A 655 3.04 2.71 -17.21
C VAL A 655 2.47 1.36 -17.68
N GLU A 656 1.35 1.37 -18.40
CA GLU A 656 0.64 0.16 -18.80
C GLU A 656 -0.01 0.26 -20.19
N MET A 657 -0.01 -0.86 -20.91
CA MET A 657 -0.71 -1.06 -22.17
C MET A 657 -1.32 -2.48 -22.17
N GLU A 658 -2.64 -2.57 -21.96
CA GLU A 658 -3.39 -3.80 -22.13
C GLU A 658 -3.77 -3.98 -23.61
N LEU A 659 -3.46 -5.14 -24.17
CA LEU A 659 -3.77 -5.50 -25.56
C LEU A 659 -4.07 -7.01 -25.61
N PRO A 660 -5.17 -7.47 -26.24
CA PRO A 660 -5.39 -8.89 -26.47
C PRO A 660 -4.24 -9.51 -27.26
N SER A 661 -3.78 -10.68 -26.83
CA SER A 661 -2.73 -11.44 -27.53
C SER A 661 -3.14 -11.84 -28.96
N TYR A 662 -4.44 -11.97 -29.22
CA TYR A 662 -5.01 -12.47 -30.48
C TYR A 662 -6.21 -11.64 -30.96
N SER A 663 -6.45 -11.63 -32.27
CA SER A 663 -7.67 -11.04 -32.85
C SER A 663 -8.07 -11.72 -34.17
N LYS A 664 -9.36 -11.60 -34.53
CA LYS A 664 -9.88 -12.07 -35.82
C LYS A 664 -9.69 -11.02 -36.92
N PRO A 665 -9.49 -11.41 -38.19
CA PRO A 665 -9.41 -10.48 -39.30
C PRO A 665 -10.58 -9.49 -39.36
N GLY A 666 -10.26 -8.20 -39.32
CA GLY A 666 -11.22 -7.09 -39.41
C GLY A 666 -12.00 -6.81 -38.12
N ARG A 667 -11.75 -7.55 -37.02
CA ARG A 667 -12.35 -7.27 -35.72
C ARG A 667 -11.67 -6.05 -35.08
N SER A 668 -12.48 -5.16 -34.50
CA SER A 668 -11.98 -4.11 -33.63
C SER A 668 -11.70 -4.66 -32.24
N VAL A 669 -10.49 -4.43 -31.74
CA VAL A 669 -10.10 -4.63 -30.34
C VAL A 669 -9.93 -3.28 -29.66
N GLU A 670 -10.16 -3.27 -28.36
CA GLU A 670 -9.83 -2.17 -27.46
C GLU A 670 -8.40 -2.37 -26.93
N VAL A 671 -7.71 -1.26 -26.73
CA VAL A 671 -6.35 -1.18 -26.21
C VAL A 671 -6.37 -0.12 -25.12
N LYS A 672 -6.27 -0.54 -23.87
CA LYS A 672 -6.21 0.38 -22.73
C LYS A 672 -4.77 0.80 -22.52
N VAL A 673 -4.56 2.07 -22.24
CA VAL A 673 -3.25 2.64 -21.97
C VAL A 673 -3.36 3.48 -20.71
N VAL A 674 -2.52 3.20 -19.71
CA VAL A 674 -2.43 4.03 -18.50
C VAL A 674 -1.22 4.94 -18.64
N VAL A 675 -1.47 6.24 -18.51
CA VAL A 675 -0.45 7.30 -18.62
C VAL A 675 -0.30 8.00 -17.29
N LYS A 676 0.93 8.12 -16.79
CA LYS A 676 1.25 8.75 -15.51
C LYS A 676 2.12 9.99 -15.71
N ASN A 677 1.83 11.05 -14.97
CA ASN A 677 2.73 12.19 -14.85
C ASN A 677 3.67 11.99 -13.65
N LYS A 678 4.97 11.86 -13.92
CA LYS A 678 6.06 11.76 -12.95
C LYS A 678 6.83 13.08 -12.79
N GLY A 679 6.53 14.08 -13.62
CA GLY A 679 7.10 15.41 -13.54
C GLY A 679 6.62 16.17 -12.31
N LEU A 680 7.41 17.15 -11.86
CA LEU A 680 7.06 17.99 -10.70
C LEU A 680 5.93 19.00 -10.96
N LYS A 681 5.35 19.04 -12.16
CA LYS A 681 4.30 19.99 -12.57
C LYS A 681 3.13 19.28 -13.22
N ASP A 682 1.95 19.89 -13.13
CA ASP A 682 0.75 19.41 -13.82
C ASP A 682 0.89 19.55 -15.35
N GLU A 683 0.63 18.47 -16.08
CA GLU A 683 0.59 18.48 -17.54
C GLU A 683 -0.81 18.73 -18.08
N LYS A 684 -0.89 19.22 -19.33
CA LYS A 684 -2.15 19.55 -20.00
C LYS A 684 -2.12 19.22 -21.48
N ASN A 685 -3.20 18.66 -21.99
CA ASN A 685 -3.35 18.24 -23.39
C ASN A 685 -2.31 17.17 -23.80
N VAL A 686 -2.00 16.23 -22.90
CA VAL A 686 -1.14 15.08 -23.21
C VAL A 686 -1.85 14.24 -24.27
N VAL A 687 -1.21 14.04 -25.43
CA VAL A 687 -1.79 13.27 -26.54
C VAL A 687 -1.24 11.86 -26.54
N VAL A 688 -2.11 10.87 -26.45
CA VAL A 688 -1.75 9.44 -26.50
C VAL A 688 -2.14 8.89 -27.86
N GLN A 689 -1.24 8.14 -28.50
CA GLN A 689 -1.41 7.58 -29.85
C GLN A 689 -1.21 6.06 -29.82
N LEU A 690 -1.99 5.35 -30.63
CA LEU A 690 -1.78 3.94 -30.93
C LEU A 690 -1.22 3.81 -32.35
N LEU A 691 -0.07 3.17 -32.49
CA LEU A 691 0.65 3.02 -33.76
C LEU A 691 0.80 1.55 -34.16
N ASP A 692 0.79 1.29 -35.47
CA ASP A 692 1.03 -0.02 -36.11
C ASP A 692 1.95 0.23 -37.30
N GLY A 693 3.15 -0.36 -37.28
CA GLY A 693 4.20 -0.09 -38.27
C GLY A 693 4.62 1.39 -38.33
N GLY A 694 4.46 2.13 -37.23
CA GLY A 694 4.72 3.57 -37.14
C GLY A 694 3.63 4.47 -37.75
N ALA A 695 2.49 3.92 -38.19
CA ALA A 695 1.33 4.70 -38.61
C ALA A 695 0.32 4.80 -37.45
N VAL A 696 -0.06 6.02 -37.09
CA VAL A 696 -1.12 6.27 -36.09
C VAL A 696 -2.44 5.68 -36.59
N LYS A 697 -3.07 4.86 -35.74
CA LYS A 697 -4.36 4.20 -35.99
C LYS A 697 -5.49 4.87 -35.22
N ASP A 698 -5.20 5.24 -33.97
CA ASP A 698 -6.12 5.95 -33.08
C ASP A 698 -5.34 6.89 -32.13
N SER A 699 -6.04 7.83 -31.51
CA SER A 699 -5.44 8.78 -30.56
C SER A 699 -6.45 9.47 -29.65
N GLU A 700 -6.10 9.63 -28.38
CA GLU A 700 -6.89 10.36 -27.38
C GLU A 700 -6.07 11.53 -26.78
N SER A 701 -6.70 12.41 -26.01
CA SER A 701 -6.03 13.57 -25.38
C SER A 701 -6.52 13.80 -23.96
N ILE A 702 -5.60 13.70 -23.00
CA ILE A 702 -5.83 13.93 -21.58
C ILE A 702 -5.72 15.45 -21.35
N LEU A 703 -6.82 16.08 -20.92
CA LEU A 703 -6.91 17.55 -20.84
C LEU A 703 -6.06 18.13 -19.71
N ASP A 704 -6.08 17.49 -18.54
CA ASP A 704 -5.34 17.83 -17.33
C ASP A 704 -4.82 16.53 -16.71
N LEU A 705 -3.53 16.48 -16.36
CA LEU A 705 -2.86 15.34 -15.73
C LEU A 705 -1.94 15.89 -14.62
N PRO A 706 -2.43 16.03 -13.37
CA PRO A 706 -1.65 16.59 -12.25
C PRO A 706 -0.36 15.81 -11.94
N SER A 707 0.59 16.48 -11.29
CA SER A 707 1.84 15.85 -10.85
C SER A 707 1.57 14.64 -9.94
N GLY A 708 2.06 13.45 -10.32
CA GLY A 708 1.85 12.19 -9.60
C GLY A 708 0.65 11.35 -10.07
N ASP A 709 -0.33 11.95 -10.75
CA ASP A 709 -1.57 11.28 -11.17
C ASP A 709 -1.39 10.37 -12.39
N SER A 710 -2.28 9.37 -12.49
CA SER A 710 -2.43 8.47 -13.65
C SER A 710 -3.83 8.55 -14.27
N VAL A 711 -3.92 8.39 -15.58
CA VAL A 711 -5.19 8.33 -16.33
C VAL A 711 -5.18 7.15 -17.33
N GLU A 712 -6.25 6.34 -17.31
CA GLU A 712 -6.53 5.33 -18.35
C GLU A 712 -7.18 5.99 -19.58
N VAL A 713 -6.73 5.62 -20.78
CA VAL A 713 -7.34 5.99 -22.08
C VAL A 713 -7.66 4.74 -22.90
N SER A 714 -8.76 4.76 -23.67
CA SER A 714 -9.22 3.63 -24.50
C SER A 714 -9.00 3.94 -25.98
N LEU A 715 -8.08 3.20 -26.61
CA LEU A 715 -7.75 3.32 -28.03
C LEU A 715 -8.22 2.06 -28.79
N TYR A 716 -8.52 2.18 -30.08
CA TYR A 716 -9.06 1.05 -30.86
C TYR A 716 -8.16 0.66 -32.05
N TRP A 717 -8.02 -0.65 -32.27
CA TRP A 717 -7.28 -1.20 -33.41
C TRP A 717 -8.06 -2.27 -34.15
N SER A 718 -7.86 -2.36 -35.46
CA SER A 718 -8.31 -3.48 -36.28
C SER A 718 -7.38 -3.69 -37.47
N ASN A 719 -7.25 -4.95 -37.90
CA ASN A 719 -6.50 -5.32 -39.09
C ASN A 719 -7.15 -6.54 -39.76
N ALA A 720 -7.24 -6.51 -41.10
CA ALA A 720 -7.87 -7.56 -41.91
C ALA A 720 -6.88 -8.57 -42.49
N GLU A 721 -5.58 -8.35 -42.33
CA GLU A 721 -4.53 -9.27 -42.78
C GLU A 721 -4.04 -10.14 -41.62
N GLU A 722 -3.97 -11.45 -41.81
CA GLU A 722 -3.34 -12.37 -40.85
C GLU A 722 -1.87 -12.03 -40.56
N GLY A 723 -1.39 -12.53 -39.42
CA GLY A 723 -0.01 -12.45 -38.95
C GLY A 723 0.17 -11.61 -37.69
N ARG A 724 1.30 -11.83 -37.02
CA ARG A 724 1.73 -11.11 -35.83
C ARG A 724 2.09 -9.65 -36.14
N ARG A 725 1.58 -8.71 -35.34
CA ARG A 725 1.80 -7.26 -35.44
C ARG A 725 2.30 -6.73 -34.10
N ALA A 726 3.22 -5.77 -34.13
CA ALA A 726 3.60 -4.97 -32.98
C ALA A 726 2.76 -3.68 -32.99
N LEU A 727 2.07 -3.40 -31.88
CA LEU A 727 1.40 -2.14 -31.64
C LEU A 727 2.17 -1.36 -30.58
N GLU A 728 2.40 -0.08 -30.85
CA GLU A 728 3.06 0.83 -29.92
C GLU A 728 2.02 1.84 -29.42
N ALA A 729 1.80 1.88 -28.10
CA ALA A 729 1.19 3.04 -27.46
C ALA A 729 2.27 4.10 -27.24
N ARG A 730 1.97 5.37 -27.52
CA ARG A 730 2.92 6.49 -27.36
C ARG A 730 2.24 7.78 -26.90
N ALA A 731 2.67 8.31 -25.75
CA ALA A 731 2.39 9.68 -25.35
C ALA A 731 3.34 10.62 -26.12
N LEU A 732 2.81 11.73 -26.66
CA LEU A 732 3.65 12.73 -27.32
C LEU A 732 4.41 13.55 -26.26
N PRO A 733 5.72 13.77 -26.43
CA PRO A 733 6.49 14.54 -25.46
C PRO A 733 5.99 15.97 -25.26
N ILE A 734 6.06 16.43 -24.02
CA ILE A 734 5.64 17.76 -23.57
C ILE A 734 6.82 18.76 -23.65
N GLU A 735 6.52 20.06 -23.70
CA GLU A 735 7.56 21.10 -23.77
C GLU A 735 8.35 21.20 -22.46
N GLY A 736 9.62 20.75 -22.50
CA GLY A 736 10.51 20.75 -21.33
C GLY A 736 10.72 19.38 -20.70
N GLU A 737 10.13 18.34 -21.28
CA GLU A 737 10.35 16.94 -20.92
C GLU A 737 11.67 16.42 -21.52
N ASP A 738 12.61 16.03 -20.65
CA ASP A 738 13.95 15.52 -21.03
C ASP A 738 14.00 13.98 -21.10
N ILE A 739 13.04 13.29 -20.45
CA ILE A 739 12.90 11.83 -20.45
C ILE A 739 11.76 11.51 -21.41
N THR A 740 12.06 10.84 -22.53
CA THR A 740 11.05 10.56 -23.58
C THR A 740 11.01 9.09 -24.03
N ASP A 741 11.67 8.21 -23.26
CA ASP A 741 11.86 6.80 -23.62
C ASP A 741 10.81 5.87 -23.02
N ASP A 742 10.22 6.29 -21.89
CA ASP A 742 9.11 5.69 -21.13
C ASP A 742 7.73 6.20 -21.59
N ASN A 743 7.66 7.28 -22.39
CA ASN A 743 6.43 7.73 -23.08
C ASN A 743 5.91 6.72 -24.13
N ARG A 744 6.49 5.52 -24.25
CA ARG A 744 6.08 4.50 -25.22
C ARG A 744 6.12 3.10 -24.63
N GLN A 745 5.15 2.27 -25.02
CA GLN A 745 5.13 0.86 -24.69
C GLN A 745 4.71 0.06 -25.93
N GLU A 746 5.33 -1.10 -26.16
CA GLU A 746 5.01 -1.99 -27.29
C GLU A 746 4.39 -3.30 -26.78
N ARG A 747 3.37 -3.79 -27.49
CA ARG A 747 2.73 -5.08 -27.29
C ARG A 747 2.51 -5.78 -28.63
N TRP A 748 2.45 -7.11 -28.59
CA TRP A 748 2.24 -7.93 -29.79
C TRP A 748 0.82 -8.47 -29.81
N ILE A 749 0.19 -8.43 -30.99
CA ILE A 749 -1.10 -9.07 -31.26
C ILE A 749 -0.99 -9.93 -32.52
N GLU A 750 -1.56 -11.12 -32.50
CA GLU A 750 -1.59 -12.02 -33.64
C GLU A 750 -3.00 -12.07 -34.27
N VAL A 751 -3.08 -11.73 -35.56
CA VAL A 751 -4.33 -11.84 -36.33
C VAL A 751 -4.35 -13.20 -37.03
N PHE A 752 -5.37 -14.01 -36.77
CA PHE A 752 -5.42 -15.39 -37.26
C PHE A 752 -6.84 -15.81 -37.68
N ASP A 753 -6.97 -16.57 -38.78
CA ASP A 753 -8.25 -17.08 -39.32
C ASP A 753 -8.30 -18.62 -39.28
N SER A 754 -8.49 -19.20 -38.10
CA SER A 754 -8.93 -20.60 -37.98
C SER A 754 -10.45 -20.67 -37.78
N ARG A 755 -11.07 -21.72 -38.32
CA ARG A 755 -12.55 -21.81 -38.37
C ARG A 755 -13.23 -22.14 -37.03
N SER A 756 -12.46 -22.40 -35.99
CA SER A 756 -12.92 -22.66 -34.62
C SER A 756 -11.78 -22.32 -33.64
N MET A 757 -11.62 -21.06 -33.25
CA MET A 757 -10.53 -20.65 -32.35
C MET A 757 -10.90 -20.98 -30.90
N ILE A 758 -10.19 -21.94 -30.29
CA ILE A 758 -10.38 -22.37 -28.89
C ILE A 758 -9.28 -21.75 -28.02
N LEU A 759 -9.67 -21.20 -26.87
CA LEU A 759 -8.76 -20.89 -25.77
C LEU A 759 -8.78 -22.05 -24.77
N LEU A 760 -7.61 -22.55 -24.36
CA LEU A 760 -7.41 -23.42 -23.22
C LEU A 760 -6.81 -22.58 -22.09
N VAL A 761 -7.55 -22.43 -21.01
CA VAL A 761 -7.15 -21.71 -19.78
C VAL A 761 -6.73 -22.74 -18.76
N ASP A 762 -5.50 -22.60 -18.29
CA ASP A 762 -4.84 -23.48 -17.35
C ASP A 762 -4.76 -22.82 -15.96
N ASP A 763 -5.64 -23.21 -15.05
CA ASP A 763 -5.98 -22.51 -13.80
C ASP A 763 -6.05 -23.50 -12.61
N ASP A 764 -5.10 -24.45 -12.56
CA ASP A 764 -5.17 -25.65 -11.72
C ASP A 764 -4.14 -25.75 -10.56
N GLU A 765 -3.56 -24.62 -10.18
CA GLU A 765 -2.45 -24.46 -9.22
C GLU A 765 -1.12 -25.13 -9.64
N GLU A 766 -0.60 -24.77 -10.82
CA GLU A 766 0.69 -25.26 -11.38
C GLU A 766 0.75 -26.79 -11.56
N ALA A 767 -0.36 -27.46 -11.90
CA ALA A 767 -0.37 -28.88 -12.22
C ALA A 767 -0.34 -29.12 -13.74
N ASP A 768 0.19 -30.28 -14.16
CA ASP A 768 0.30 -30.64 -15.59
C ASP A 768 -1.02 -31.25 -16.15
N TYR A 769 -2.20 -30.82 -15.68
CA TYR A 769 -3.47 -31.45 -16.08
C TYR A 769 -3.96 -30.98 -17.45
N GLU A 770 -3.59 -29.79 -17.88
CA GLU A 770 -3.92 -29.23 -19.19
C GLU A 770 -3.45 -30.12 -20.36
N THR A 771 -2.34 -30.85 -20.18
CA THR A 771 -1.83 -31.85 -21.14
C THR A 771 -2.87 -32.90 -21.56
N TYR A 772 -3.84 -33.21 -20.69
CA TYR A 772 -4.93 -34.14 -20.98
C TYR A 772 -5.97 -33.53 -21.93
N TYR A 773 -6.18 -32.22 -21.83
CA TYR A 773 -7.07 -31.44 -22.67
C TYR A 773 -6.41 -31.17 -24.01
N GLU A 774 -5.16 -30.69 -24.04
CA GLU A 774 -4.33 -30.50 -25.24
C GLU A 774 -4.36 -31.71 -26.18
N ARG A 775 -4.15 -32.90 -25.62
CA ARG A 775 -4.21 -34.15 -26.37
C ARG A 775 -5.60 -34.38 -26.98
N ALA A 776 -6.67 -34.20 -26.21
CA ALA A 776 -8.03 -34.46 -26.66
C ALA A 776 -8.51 -33.41 -27.69
N LEU A 777 -8.09 -32.16 -27.56
CA LEU A 777 -8.26 -31.08 -28.56
C LEU A 777 -7.56 -31.46 -29.88
N THR A 778 -6.30 -31.90 -29.78
CA THR A 778 -5.50 -32.37 -30.94
C THR A 778 -6.14 -33.58 -31.61
N ALA A 779 -6.63 -34.56 -30.83
CA ALA A 779 -7.32 -35.75 -31.34
C ALA A 779 -8.66 -35.40 -32.02
N SER A 780 -9.33 -34.34 -31.56
CA SER A 780 -10.54 -33.77 -32.18
C SER A 780 -10.26 -32.99 -33.46
N GLY A 781 -8.99 -32.70 -33.76
CA GLY A 781 -8.56 -31.94 -34.94
C GLY A 781 -8.83 -30.43 -34.81
N CYS A 782 -8.84 -29.90 -33.59
CA CYS A 782 -9.05 -28.48 -33.32
C CYS A 782 -7.73 -27.79 -32.99
N ASP A 783 -7.51 -26.61 -33.60
CA ASP A 783 -6.44 -25.70 -33.22
C ASP A 783 -6.85 -24.94 -31.94
N TYR A 784 -5.91 -24.77 -31.01
CA TYR A 784 -6.14 -24.07 -29.75
C TYR A 784 -4.95 -23.18 -29.38
N VAL A 785 -5.21 -22.19 -28.52
CA VAL A 785 -4.21 -21.39 -27.82
C VAL A 785 -4.26 -21.77 -26.34
N LYS A 786 -3.11 -21.95 -25.68
CA LYS A 786 -3.02 -22.14 -24.23
C LYS A 786 -2.60 -20.84 -23.56
N VAL A 787 -3.22 -20.51 -22.42
CA VAL A 787 -2.80 -19.46 -21.50
C VAL A 787 -2.75 -20.02 -20.08
N ASP A 788 -1.77 -19.57 -19.31
CA ASP A 788 -1.55 -19.97 -17.93
C ASP A 788 -2.14 -18.88 -17.01
N GLY A 789 -3.08 -19.24 -16.14
CA GLY A 789 -3.83 -18.33 -15.26
C GLY A 789 -4.96 -17.54 -15.95
N SER A 790 -5.57 -16.63 -15.19
CA SER A 790 -6.75 -15.82 -15.54
C SER A 790 -6.59 -14.91 -16.78
N PRO A 791 -7.23 -15.21 -17.93
CA PRO A 791 -7.26 -14.31 -19.09
C PRO A 791 -8.16 -13.08 -18.85
N SER A 792 -7.74 -11.93 -19.40
CA SER A 792 -8.56 -10.72 -19.36
C SER A 792 -9.86 -10.86 -20.16
N ARG A 793 -10.88 -10.06 -19.82
CA ARG A 793 -12.11 -9.93 -20.63
C ARG A 793 -11.84 -9.69 -22.12
N SER A 794 -10.83 -8.88 -22.44
CA SER A 794 -10.50 -8.51 -23.82
C SER A 794 -9.91 -9.69 -24.60
N GLU A 795 -9.16 -10.55 -23.92
CA GLU A 795 -8.62 -11.80 -24.46
C GLU A 795 -9.71 -12.85 -24.66
N LEU A 796 -10.51 -13.14 -23.62
CA LEU A 796 -11.65 -14.08 -23.69
C LEU A 796 -12.57 -13.77 -24.87
N LEU A 797 -12.96 -12.51 -25.02
CA LEU A 797 -13.85 -12.06 -26.10
C LEU A 797 -13.31 -12.37 -27.50
N SER A 798 -12.01 -12.58 -27.68
CA SER A 798 -11.40 -12.86 -28.99
C SER A 798 -11.67 -14.28 -29.51
N PHE A 799 -12.05 -15.21 -28.64
CA PHE A 799 -12.29 -16.63 -28.94
C PHE A 799 -13.80 -16.95 -29.08
N ASP A 800 -14.15 -18.03 -29.79
CA ASP A 800 -15.55 -18.49 -29.90
C ASP A 800 -15.89 -19.53 -28.83
N CYS A 801 -14.87 -20.25 -28.35
CA CYS A 801 -14.99 -21.27 -27.32
C CYS A 801 -13.81 -21.18 -26.36
N VAL A 802 -14.08 -21.26 -25.07
CA VAL A 802 -13.10 -21.31 -23.98
C VAL A 802 -13.22 -22.66 -23.30
N VAL A 803 -12.11 -23.31 -23.02
CA VAL A 803 -11.99 -24.50 -22.16
C VAL A 803 -11.23 -24.05 -20.92
N TRP A 804 -11.85 -24.11 -19.76
CA TRP A 804 -11.29 -23.65 -18.49
C TRP A 804 -11.10 -24.83 -17.54
N VAL A 805 -9.86 -25.00 -17.08
CA VAL A 805 -9.41 -26.16 -16.30
C VAL A 805 -8.99 -25.69 -14.92
N THR A 806 -9.74 -26.07 -13.88
CA THR A 806 -9.39 -25.76 -12.48
C THR A 806 -8.81 -26.97 -11.73
N GLY A 807 -8.79 -28.13 -12.38
CA GLY A 807 -8.23 -29.40 -11.90
C GLY A 807 -8.65 -29.78 -10.47
N ARG A 808 -7.78 -29.46 -9.50
CA ARG A 808 -7.90 -29.82 -8.08
C ARG A 808 -8.10 -28.63 -7.12
N ASP A 809 -8.13 -27.40 -7.64
CA ASP A 809 -8.37 -26.22 -6.81
C ASP A 809 -9.77 -26.28 -6.17
N PHE A 810 -9.89 -25.70 -4.99
CA PHE A 810 -11.12 -25.56 -4.19
C PHE A 810 -11.18 -24.20 -3.45
N THR A 811 -10.19 -23.32 -3.64
CA THR A 811 -10.04 -22.02 -2.98
C THR A 811 -10.08 -20.84 -3.95
N THR A 812 -9.56 -20.97 -5.17
CA THR A 812 -9.49 -19.89 -6.19
C THR A 812 -10.23 -20.19 -7.50
N THR A 813 -10.85 -21.38 -7.61
CA THR A 813 -11.37 -22.02 -8.85
C THR A 813 -11.98 -21.14 -9.94
N LEU A 814 -12.68 -20.07 -9.56
CA LEU A 814 -13.00 -18.94 -10.41
C LEU A 814 -13.07 -17.73 -9.47
N THR A 815 -12.09 -16.82 -9.54
CA THR A 815 -12.09 -15.62 -8.70
C THR A 815 -13.27 -14.70 -9.05
N ALA A 816 -13.50 -13.68 -8.23
CA ALA A 816 -14.53 -12.68 -8.52
C ALA A 816 -14.30 -11.94 -9.85
N GLU A 817 -13.04 -11.84 -10.29
CA GLU A 817 -12.67 -11.25 -11.58
C GLU A 817 -12.91 -12.23 -12.74
N ASP A 818 -12.53 -13.51 -12.59
CA ASP A 818 -12.81 -14.54 -13.59
C ASP A 818 -14.31 -14.67 -13.86
N GLN A 819 -15.11 -14.68 -12.79
CA GLN A 819 -16.57 -14.72 -12.89
C GLN A 819 -17.13 -13.49 -13.64
N ALA A 820 -16.59 -12.30 -13.41
CA ALA A 820 -17.00 -11.09 -14.12
C ALA A 820 -16.59 -11.11 -15.61
N ASN A 821 -15.38 -11.59 -15.88
CA ASN A 821 -14.81 -11.69 -17.23
C ASN A 821 -15.54 -12.77 -18.06
N LEU A 822 -15.80 -13.94 -17.47
CA LEU A 822 -16.58 -15.04 -18.06
C LEU A 822 -18.05 -14.67 -18.24
N ALA A 823 -18.68 -13.98 -17.29
CA ALA A 823 -20.03 -13.46 -17.44
C ALA A 823 -20.14 -12.55 -18.67
N ALA A 824 -19.24 -11.57 -18.78
CA ALA A 824 -19.22 -10.64 -19.91
C ALA A 824 -18.88 -11.33 -21.26
N TYR A 825 -18.12 -12.42 -21.23
CA TYR A 825 -17.84 -13.27 -22.40
C TYR A 825 -19.07 -14.07 -22.84
N LEU A 826 -19.79 -14.69 -21.91
CA LEU A 826 -21.02 -15.45 -22.19
C LEU A 826 -22.16 -14.51 -22.62
N ASP A 827 -22.31 -13.34 -22.01
CA ASP A 827 -23.26 -12.29 -22.45
C ASP A 827 -23.00 -11.82 -23.90
N ALA A 828 -21.74 -11.86 -24.35
CA ALA A 828 -21.35 -11.55 -25.73
C ALA A 828 -21.61 -12.71 -26.73
N GLY A 829 -22.15 -13.84 -26.26
CA GLY A 829 -22.45 -15.04 -27.06
C GLY A 829 -21.33 -16.08 -27.10
N GLY A 830 -20.40 -16.04 -26.15
CA GLY A 830 -19.32 -17.02 -26.01
C GLY A 830 -19.80 -18.44 -25.67
N SER A 831 -18.90 -19.41 -25.79
CA SER A 831 -19.13 -20.80 -25.38
C SER A 831 -18.04 -21.26 -24.39
N LEU A 832 -18.43 -21.96 -23.33
CA LEU A 832 -17.52 -22.39 -22.26
C LEU A 832 -17.60 -23.91 -22.03
N PHE A 833 -16.46 -24.58 -21.92
CA PHE A 833 -16.33 -25.86 -21.24
C PHE A 833 -15.56 -25.64 -19.93
N LEU A 834 -16.24 -25.76 -18.80
CA LEU A 834 -15.66 -25.62 -17.46
C LEU A 834 -15.50 -27.00 -16.83
N SER A 835 -14.32 -27.32 -16.32
CA SER A 835 -13.96 -28.64 -15.84
C SER A 835 -13.04 -28.56 -14.62
N GLY A 836 -13.43 -29.25 -13.55
CA GLY A 836 -12.68 -29.29 -12.29
C GLY A 836 -13.52 -29.84 -11.14
N GLN A 837 -12.86 -30.24 -10.06
CA GLN A 837 -13.52 -30.61 -8.82
C GLN A 837 -13.75 -29.38 -7.93
N ASP A 838 -14.67 -29.47 -6.95
CA ASP A 838 -14.95 -28.43 -5.94
C ASP A 838 -15.20 -26.97 -6.37
N ILE A 839 -15.31 -26.67 -7.68
CA ILE A 839 -15.84 -25.39 -8.18
C ILE A 839 -17.16 -25.02 -7.48
N GLY A 840 -18.05 -26.00 -7.31
CA GLY A 840 -19.30 -25.79 -6.57
C GLY A 840 -19.11 -25.58 -5.07
N TYR A 841 -18.12 -26.21 -4.44
CA TYR A 841 -17.80 -25.96 -3.04
C TYR A 841 -17.40 -24.49 -2.83
N ASN A 842 -16.56 -23.99 -3.75
CA ASN A 842 -15.99 -22.64 -3.74
C ASN A 842 -17.01 -21.54 -4.07
N ILE A 843 -17.75 -21.66 -5.19
CA ILE A 843 -18.56 -20.56 -5.75
C ILE A 843 -20.08 -20.75 -5.75
N GLN A 844 -20.65 -21.77 -5.07
CA GLN A 844 -22.12 -22.01 -5.02
C GLN A 844 -23.00 -20.80 -4.63
N ASP A 845 -22.48 -19.90 -3.79
CA ASP A 845 -23.18 -18.73 -3.28
C ASP A 845 -23.08 -17.50 -4.22
N THR A 846 -22.42 -17.63 -5.38
CA THR A 846 -22.28 -16.53 -6.35
C THR A 846 -23.37 -16.53 -7.41
N ASP A 847 -23.67 -15.33 -7.93
CA ASP A 847 -24.61 -15.16 -9.03
C ASP A 847 -24.14 -15.93 -10.29
N PHE A 848 -22.82 -16.01 -10.54
CA PHE A 848 -22.27 -16.73 -11.71
C PHE A 848 -22.67 -18.22 -11.73
N TYR A 849 -22.60 -18.90 -10.58
CA TYR A 849 -22.93 -20.32 -10.48
C TYR A 849 -24.41 -20.61 -10.81
N GLN A 850 -25.31 -19.71 -10.45
CA GLN A 850 -26.75 -19.87 -10.66
C GLN A 850 -27.23 -19.29 -12.00
N ASP A 851 -26.72 -18.14 -12.42
CA ASP A 851 -27.17 -17.42 -13.62
C ASP A 851 -26.45 -17.86 -14.90
N TYR A 852 -25.20 -18.35 -14.84
CA TYR A 852 -24.45 -18.79 -16.02
C TYR A 852 -24.31 -20.31 -16.10
N LEU A 853 -23.90 -20.98 -15.02
CA LEU A 853 -23.82 -22.45 -15.00
C LEU A 853 -25.20 -23.12 -14.84
N GLN A 854 -26.23 -22.36 -14.42
CA GLN A 854 -27.63 -22.79 -14.38
C GLN A 854 -27.86 -24.05 -13.52
N VAL A 855 -27.09 -24.16 -12.43
CA VAL A 855 -27.10 -25.26 -11.47
C VAL A 855 -27.14 -24.77 -10.01
N GLU A 856 -27.51 -25.66 -9.11
CA GLU A 856 -27.27 -25.53 -7.67
C GLU A 856 -26.35 -26.65 -7.18
N TYR A 857 -25.57 -26.38 -6.14
CA TYR A 857 -24.71 -27.35 -5.47
C TYR A 857 -25.56 -28.25 -4.56
N VAL A 858 -25.35 -29.56 -4.62
CA VAL A 858 -26.15 -30.53 -3.85
C VAL A 858 -25.34 -31.18 -2.74
N LYS A 859 -24.13 -31.63 -3.04
CA LYS A 859 -23.33 -32.44 -2.13
C LYS A 859 -21.84 -32.38 -2.49
N ASP A 860 -21.04 -32.09 -1.48
CA ASP A 860 -19.60 -32.27 -1.45
C ASP A 860 -19.23 -33.77 -1.54
N SER A 861 -18.22 -34.09 -2.35
CA SER A 861 -17.52 -35.37 -2.38
C SER A 861 -18.44 -36.60 -2.44
N THR A 862 -18.91 -36.95 -3.65
CA THR A 862 -19.82 -38.09 -3.84
C THR A 862 -19.24 -39.42 -3.39
N GLY A 863 -17.91 -39.58 -3.52
CA GLY A 863 -17.20 -40.84 -3.29
C GLY A 863 -17.45 -41.90 -4.36
N VAL A 864 -17.99 -41.50 -5.53
CA VAL A 864 -18.35 -42.39 -6.63
C VAL A 864 -17.52 -42.07 -7.86
N CYS A 865 -16.57 -42.96 -8.20
CA CYS A 865 -15.65 -42.76 -9.32
C CYS A 865 -16.08 -43.41 -10.64
N LEU A 866 -17.37 -43.72 -10.83
CA LEU A 866 -17.93 -44.36 -12.03
C LEU A 866 -19.12 -43.56 -12.52
N LEU A 867 -19.06 -43.07 -13.77
CA LEU A 867 -20.09 -42.22 -14.36
C LEU A 867 -20.86 -42.92 -15.47
N GLU A 868 -22.17 -42.70 -15.50
CA GLU A 868 -23.09 -43.22 -16.52
C GLU A 868 -23.68 -42.04 -17.32
N GLY A 869 -23.60 -42.12 -18.65
CA GLY A 869 -24.13 -41.10 -19.55
C GLY A 869 -25.65 -41.12 -19.70
N VAL A 870 -26.25 -39.95 -19.88
CA VAL A 870 -27.70 -39.82 -20.09
C VAL A 870 -28.10 -40.31 -21.50
N PRO A 871 -29.07 -41.25 -21.62
CA PRO A 871 -29.50 -41.76 -22.92
C PRO A 871 -30.14 -40.71 -23.83
N GLY A 872 -29.68 -40.65 -25.07
CA GLY A 872 -30.15 -39.73 -26.11
C GLY A 872 -29.59 -38.29 -26.04
N ASP A 873 -28.64 -38.01 -25.13
CA ASP A 873 -27.94 -36.73 -25.08
C ASP A 873 -26.75 -36.69 -26.07
N PRO A 874 -26.54 -35.59 -26.83
CA PRO A 874 -25.47 -35.51 -27.83
C PRO A 874 -24.05 -35.69 -27.31
N ILE A 875 -23.79 -35.42 -26.01
CA ILE A 875 -22.47 -35.60 -25.41
C ILE A 875 -22.36 -37.01 -24.84
N SER A 876 -23.31 -37.43 -24.01
CA SER A 876 -23.14 -38.61 -23.15
C SER A 876 -23.77 -39.92 -23.64
N ASP A 877 -24.58 -39.93 -24.70
CA ASP A 877 -25.32 -41.14 -25.10
C ASP A 877 -24.38 -42.33 -25.39
N GLY A 878 -24.67 -43.44 -24.71
CA GLY A 878 -23.92 -44.70 -24.80
C GLY A 878 -22.60 -44.75 -24.02
N ILE A 879 -22.18 -43.68 -23.34
CA ILE A 879 -20.88 -43.58 -22.66
C ILE A 879 -20.96 -44.01 -21.18
N THR A 880 -19.91 -44.67 -20.69
CA THR A 880 -19.72 -45.03 -19.26
C THR A 880 -18.23 -45.18 -19.00
N PHE A 881 -17.66 -44.38 -18.09
CA PHE A 881 -16.22 -44.33 -17.77
C PHE A 881 -15.98 -44.20 -16.27
N GLY A 882 -14.75 -44.48 -15.81
CA GLY A 882 -14.32 -44.14 -14.45
C GLY A 882 -13.53 -42.84 -14.42
N ILE A 883 -13.49 -42.19 -13.26
CA ILE A 883 -12.69 -40.98 -12.95
C ILE A 883 -11.57 -41.30 -11.95
N SER A 884 -11.04 -42.52 -12.03
CA SER A 884 -9.96 -43.04 -11.20
C SER A 884 -9.30 -44.24 -11.89
N GLU A 885 -8.05 -44.53 -11.56
CA GLU A 885 -7.19 -45.54 -12.18
C GLU A 885 -6.94 -45.28 -13.70
N GLY A 886 -6.39 -46.27 -14.42
CA GLY A 886 -6.27 -46.24 -15.88
C GLY A 886 -5.15 -45.34 -16.42
N ASP A 887 -5.45 -44.54 -17.45
CA ASP A 887 -4.55 -43.52 -18.03
C ASP A 887 -5.04 -42.08 -17.80
N GLY A 888 -5.94 -41.88 -16.83
CA GLY A 888 -6.34 -40.57 -16.31
C GLY A 888 -5.39 -40.08 -15.22
N ALA A 889 -5.59 -38.84 -14.75
CA ALA A 889 -4.72 -38.19 -13.77
C ALA A 889 -4.79 -38.76 -12.33
N ASP A 890 -5.78 -39.61 -12.01
CA ASP A 890 -6.01 -40.22 -10.69
C ASP A 890 -6.05 -39.21 -9.51
N ASN A 891 -6.53 -37.99 -9.80
CA ASN A 891 -6.51 -36.80 -8.95
C ASN A 891 -7.90 -36.43 -8.39
N GLN A 892 -8.91 -37.30 -8.57
CA GLN A 892 -10.31 -36.97 -8.29
C GLN A 892 -10.69 -37.26 -6.83
N TYR A 893 -10.34 -36.34 -5.93
CA TYR A 893 -10.57 -36.47 -4.49
C TYR A 893 -11.95 -35.97 -4.06
N TRP A 894 -12.44 -34.88 -4.67
CA TRP A 894 -13.65 -34.16 -4.25
C TRP A 894 -14.68 -33.97 -5.39
N PRO A 895 -15.12 -35.04 -6.09
CA PRO A 895 -16.16 -34.94 -7.12
C PRO A 895 -17.49 -34.47 -6.51
N SER A 896 -18.04 -33.34 -6.97
CA SER A 896 -19.25 -32.76 -6.39
C SER A 896 -20.52 -33.21 -7.11
N GLU A 897 -21.63 -33.31 -6.40
CA GLU A 897 -22.98 -33.47 -6.96
C GLU A 897 -23.64 -32.11 -7.18
N ILE A 898 -24.21 -31.92 -8.38
CA ILE A 898 -24.90 -30.69 -8.80
C ILE A 898 -26.36 -30.99 -9.19
N ARG A 899 -27.18 -29.96 -9.40
CA ARG A 899 -28.55 -30.12 -9.93
C ARG A 899 -28.92 -29.00 -10.91
N PRO A 900 -29.38 -29.31 -12.13
CA PRO A 900 -29.96 -28.32 -13.06
C PRO A 900 -31.15 -27.57 -12.43
N ILE A 901 -31.12 -26.24 -12.44
CA ILE A 901 -32.21 -25.41 -11.85
C ILE A 901 -33.20 -24.83 -12.86
N THR A 902 -32.89 -24.83 -14.17
CA THR A 902 -33.77 -24.28 -15.21
C THR A 902 -34.00 -25.23 -16.40
N SER A 903 -34.84 -24.79 -17.35
CA SER A 903 -35.08 -25.51 -18.61
C SER A 903 -33.92 -25.43 -19.59
N TYR A 904 -32.95 -24.53 -19.40
CA TYR A 904 -31.77 -24.38 -20.28
C TYR A 904 -30.70 -25.43 -19.96
N ALA A 905 -30.47 -25.69 -18.67
CA ALA A 905 -29.58 -26.75 -18.22
C ALA A 905 -30.15 -28.16 -18.49
N LYS A 906 -29.28 -29.09 -18.88
CA LYS A 906 -29.54 -30.51 -19.09
C LYS A 906 -28.43 -31.32 -18.44
N GLU A 907 -28.82 -32.24 -17.58
CA GLU A 907 -27.96 -33.28 -17.02
C GLU A 907 -27.40 -34.18 -18.14
N ILE A 908 -26.09 -34.42 -18.16
CA ILE A 908 -25.40 -35.23 -19.18
C ILE A 908 -24.65 -36.43 -18.58
N PHE A 909 -24.01 -36.29 -17.42
CA PHE A 909 -23.44 -37.44 -16.71
C PHE A 909 -23.98 -37.54 -15.28
N LYS A 910 -24.04 -38.78 -14.79
CA LYS A 910 -24.39 -39.14 -13.41
C LYS A 910 -23.30 -39.93 -12.75
N TYR A 911 -23.11 -39.73 -11.47
CA TYR A 911 -22.45 -40.71 -10.63
C TYR A 911 -23.35 -41.94 -10.51
N LYS A 912 -22.77 -43.13 -10.69
CA LYS A 912 -23.53 -44.38 -10.63
C LYS A 912 -24.20 -44.56 -9.26
N ASP A 913 -25.51 -44.83 -9.29
CA ASP A 913 -26.37 -44.97 -8.11
C ASP A 913 -26.45 -43.70 -7.20
N ASP A 914 -26.00 -42.54 -7.68
CA ASP A 914 -26.04 -41.23 -6.99
C ASP A 914 -26.53 -40.11 -7.95
N GLY A 915 -26.22 -38.83 -7.68
CA GLY A 915 -26.76 -37.69 -8.43
C GLY A 915 -26.02 -37.26 -9.72
N CYS A 916 -26.30 -36.03 -10.17
CA CYS A 916 -25.76 -35.45 -11.40
C CYS A 916 -24.31 -34.98 -11.22
N ALA A 917 -23.47 -35.33 -12.18
CA ALA A 917 -22.03 -35.05 -12.21
C ALA A 917 -21.63 -33.97 -13.23
N ALA A 918 -22.43 -33.79 -14.28
CA ALA A 918 -22.19 -32.80 -15.32
C ALA A 918 -23.48 -32.33 -15.98
N VAL A 919 -23.45 -31.10 -16.49
CA VAL A 919 -24.53 -30.48 -17.26
C VAL A 919 -24.03 -29.87 -18.57
N ARG A 920 -24.95 -29.65 -19.50
CA ARG A 920 -24.83 -28.65 -20.57
C ARG A 920 -25.96 -27.64 -20.49
N VAL A 921 -25.67 -26.40 -20.86
CA VAL A 921 -26.59 -25.25 -20.87
C VAL A 921 -26.61 -24.70 -22.30
N ASP A 922 -27.80 -24.44 -22.83
CA ASP A 922 -27.99 -23.69 -24.08
C ASP A 922 -29.12 -22.67 -23.84
N THR A 923 -28.79 -21.38 -23.93
CA THR A 923 -29.73 -20.26 -23.70
C THR A 923 -30.18 -19.58 -25.00
N GLU A 924 -29.84 -20.14 -26.17
CA GLU A 924 -29.84 -19.49 -27.49
C GLU A 924 -28.86 -18.30 -27.63
N ILE A 925 -28.41 -17.69 -26.52
CA ILE A 925 -27.40 -16.63 -26.46
C ILE A 925 -26.00 -17.25 -26.31
N TYR A 926 -25.81 -18.07 -25.28
CA TYR A 926 -24.54 -18.69 -24.92
C TYR A 926 -24.70 -20.20 -24.69
N LYS A 927 -23.58 -20.92 -24.66
CA LYS A 927 -23.53 -22.35 -24.34
C LYS A 927 -22.48 -22.66 -23.28
N VAL A 928 -22.80 -23.54 -22.35
CA VAL A 928 -21.86 -24.04 -21.34
C VAL A 928 -21.91 -25.57 -21.31
N VAL A 929 -20.76 -26.22 -21.17
CA VAL A 929 -20.66 -27.57 -20.60
C VAL A 929 -19.91 -27.43 -19.28
N TYR A 930 -20.45 -27.98 -18.20
CA TYR A 930 -19.84 -27.93 -16.87
C TYR A 930 -19.75 -29.33 -16.28
N PHE A 931 -18.54 -29.76 -15.94
CA PHE A 931 -18.24 -30.99 -15.22
C PHE A 931 -17.86 -30.64 -13.78
N ALA A 932 -18.56 -31.21 -12.78
CA ALA A 932 -18.22 -31.07 -11.35
C ALA A 932 -17.19 -32.12 -10.88
N PHE A 933 -16.31 -32.50 -11.82
CA PHE A 933 -15.18 -33.41 -11.69
C PHE A 933 -14.18 -33.05 -12.80
N GLY A 934 -12.90 -33.40 -12.63
CA GLY A 934 -11.86 -33.18 -13.62
C GLY A 934 -11.99 -34.10 -14.83
N PHE A 935 -12.06 -33.52 -16.04
CA PHE A 935 -11.99 -34.27 -17.30
C PHE A 935 -10.66 -35.04 -17.46
N GLU A 936 -9.57 -34.54 -16.88
CA GLU A 936 -8.27 -35.23 -16.81
C GLU A 936 -8.33 -36.56 -16.05
N ALA A 937 -9.27 -36.71 -15.10
CA ALA A 937 -9.42 -37.90 -14.28
C ALA A 937 -10.05 -39.09 -15.05
N ILE A 938 -10.71 -38.84 -16.18
CA ILE A 938 -11.39 -39.86 -16.99
C ILE A 938 -10.39 -40.94 -17.40
N ASN A 939 -10.62 -42.19 -16.99
CA ASN A 939 -9.60 -43.23 -16.90
C ASN A 939 -9.24 -43.96 -18.20
N SER A 940 -9.83 -43.57 -19.32
CA SER A 940 -9.45 -44.03 -20.65
C SER A 940 -9.34 -42.84 -21.60
N SER A 941 -8.20 -42.71 -22.25
CA SER A 941 -7.96 -41.61 -23.14
C SER A 941 -8.73 -41.70 -24.46
N SER A 942 -9.22 -42.89 -24.86
CA SER A 942 -10.23 -42.99 -25.94
C SER A 942 -11.51 -42.26 -25.60
N ASP A 943 -11.88 -42.28 -24.33
CA ASP A 943 -13.15 -41.74 -23.83
C ASP A 943 -12.99 -40.24 -23.64
N ARG A 944 -11.81 -39.76 -23.21
CA ARG A 944 -11.42 -38.34 -23.27
C ARG A 944 -11.48 -37.78 -24.69
N ASP A 945 -10.84 -38.46 -25.65
CA ASP A 945 -10.83 -38.05 -27.06
C ASP A 945 -12.27 -38.01 -27.64
N GLU A 946 -13.13 -39.01 -27.34
CA GLU A 946 -14.54 -39.03 -27.78
C GLU A 946 -15.41 -37.95 -27.09
N ILE A 947 -15.27 -37.77 -25.78
CA ILE A 947 -16.05 -36.78 -25.02
C ILE A 947 -15.68 -35.36 -25.44
N MET A 948 -14.39 -35.04 -25.57
CA MET A 948 -13.95 -33.72 -26.05
C MET A 948 -14.52 -33.40 -27.43
N GLY A 949 -14.40 -34.34 -28.38
CA GLY A 949 -14.97 -34.16 -29.73
C GLY A 949 -16.48 -33.92 -29.73
N ARG A 950 -17.24 -34.56 -28.83
CA ARG A 950 -18.68 -34.32 -28.67
C ARG A 950 -19.01 -33.00 -27.95
N VAL A 951 -18.25 -32.63 -26.92
CA VAL A 951 -18.36 -31.33 -26.20
C VAL A 951 -18.13 -30.18 -27.17
N LEU A 952 -17.01 -30.18 -27.88
CA LEU A 952 -16.69 -29.15 -28.87
C LEU A 952 -17.71 -29.11 -30.00
N SER A 953 -18.22 -30.27 -30.45
CA SER A 953 -19.29 -30.31 -31.45
C SER A 953 -20.57 -29.63 -30.93
N GLU A 954 -20.94 -29.77 -29.66
CA GLU A 954 -22.13 -29.11 -29.11
C GLU A 954 -21.95 -27.59 -28.95
N LEU A 955 -20.80 -27.17 -28.42
CA LEU A 955 -20.46 -25.76 -28.22
C LEU A 955 -20.33 -25.02 -29.56
N THR A 956 -19.61 -25.58 -30.53
CA THR A 956 -19.32 -24.92 -31.82
C THR A 956 -20.40 -25.09 -32.91
N LYS A 957 -21.47 -25.85 -32.67
CA LYS A 957 -22.63 -25.96 -33.60
C LYS A 957 -23.27 -24.58 -33.82
N SER A 958 -23.26 -24.12 -35.07
CA SER A 958 -23.97 -22.92 -35.49
C SER A 958 -25.49 -23.08 -35.41
N ASN A 959 -26.17 -22.09 -34.81
CA ASN A 959 -27.62 -22.06 -34.67
C ASN A 959 -28.31 -21.68 -35.99
N GLU A 960 -28.37 -22.59 -36.97
CA GLU A 960 -29.24 -22.42 -38.14
C GLU A 960 -30.72 -22.71 -37.79
N PRO A 961 -31.68 -21.83 -38.16
CA PRO A 961 -33.09 -22.05 -37.88
C PRO A 961 -33.68 -23.18 -38.74
N PRO A 962 -34.58 -24.02 -38.20
CA PRO A 962 -35.09 -25.19 -38.90
C PRO A 962 -35.89 -24.81 -40.15
N ALA A 963 -35.46 -25.34 -41.30
CA ALA A 963 -36.08 -25.08 -42.60
C ALA A 963 -37.55 -25.48 -42.65
N SER A 964 -38.39 -24.58 -43.16
CA SER A 964 -39.84 -24.78 -43.22
C SER A 964 -40.25 -25.86 -44.22
N ILE A 965 -40.97 -26.88 -43.73
CA ILE A 965 -41.57 -27.90 -44.60
C ILE A 965 -42.73 -27.27 -45.38
N SER A 966 -42.52 -27.06 -46.68
CA SER A 966 -43.62 -26.98 -47.65
C SER A 966 -43.24 -27.77 -48.90
N GLY A 967 -44.03 -28.79 -49.24
CA GLY A 967 -43.80 -29.62 -50.42
C GLY A 967 -44.61 -29.14 -51.62
N THR A 968 -44.10 -29.34 -52.83
CA THR A 968 -44.75 -30.16 -53.88
C THR A 968 -43.92 -30.20 -55.16
N ASP A 969 -43.97 -31.35 -55.83
CA ASP A 969 -43.83 -31.61 -57.27
C ASP A 969 -42.78 -30.87 -58.14
N GLY A 970 -41.96 -31.64 -58.86
CA GLY A 970 -41.46 -31.16 -60.17
C GLY A 970 -40.17 -31.75 -60.73
N LEU A 971 -40.28 -32.91 -61.40
CA LEU A 971 -39.61 -33.24 -62.68
C LEU A 971 -38.25 -32.58 -63.06
N GLY A 972 -37.20 -33.38 -63.24
CA GLY A 972 -36.03 -32.98 -64.05
C GLY A 972 -34.86 -33.96 -63.96
N ALA A 973 -34.21 -34.29 -65.09
CA ALA A 973 -33.12 -35.27 -65.16
C ALA A 973 -31.92 -34.74 -65.98
N PHE A 974 -30.84 -35.55 -66.05
CA PHE A 974 -29.58 -35.38 -66.82
C PHE A 974 -28.58 -34.38 -66.21
N GLN A 975 -27.36 -34.80 -65.83
CA GLN A 975 -26.19 -35.28 -66.60
C GLN A 975 -25.33 -34.18 -67.27
N THR A 976 -24.20 -33.90 -66.62
CA THR A 976 -22.81 -33.97 -67.16
C THR A 976 -22.32 -33.05 -68.32
N ILE A 977 -21.05 -32.62 -68.18
CA ILE A 977 -20.02 -32.27 -69.21
C ILE A 977 -19.63 -30.76 -69.34
N ALA A 978 -18.43 -30.49 -68.80
CA ALA A 978 -17.25 -29.72 -69.29
C ALA A 978 -17.32 -28.48 -70.22
N SER A 979 -16.37 -27.56 -69.91
CA SER A 979 -15.44 -26.79 -70.79
C SER A 979 -15.97 -25.76 -71.82
N GLU A 980 -15.45 -24.51 -71.77
CA GLU A 980 -14.40 -23.98 -72.67
C GLU A 980 -14.13 -22.46 -72.47
N ILE A 981 -12.98 -21.98 -72.99
CA ILE A 981 -12.51 -20.57 -72.99
C ILE A 981 -12.89 -19.91 -74.35
N PRO A 982 -12.98 -18.57 -74.46
CA PRO A 982 -12.16 -17.92 -75.51
C PRO A 982 -11.65 -16.47 -75.21
N ASP A 983 -10.35 -16.27 -75.50
CA ASP A 983 -9.63 -15.13 -76.11
C ASP A 983 -10.04 -13.63 -75.95
N GLY A 984 -9.02 -12.77 -75.75
CA GLY A 984 -9.06 -11.29 -75.87
C GLY A 984 -8.34 -10.75 -77.12
N PRO A 985 -7.92 -9.46 -77.18
CA PRO A 985 -6.89 -9.05 -78.17
C PRO A 985 -5.89 -7.88 -77.83
N ILE A 986 -4.58 -8.17 -78.02
CA ILE A 986 -3.63 -7.48 -78.95
C ILE A 986 -2.84 -6.17 -78.60
N TRP A 987 -1.51 -6.34 -78.34
CA TRP A 987 -0.29 -5.66 -78.88
C TRP A 987 0.16 -4.18 -78.59
N LYS A 988 1.42 -4.00 -78.08
CA LYS A 988 2.65 -3.62 -78.87
C LYS A 988 3.97 -3.40 -78.06
N GLY A 989 5.00 -4.23 -78.34
CA GLY A 989 6.47 -3.93 -78.34
C GLY A 989 7.25 -3.68 -77.02
N GLY A 990 8.60 -3.74 -76.97
CA GLY A 990 9.56 -4.32 -77.93
C GLY A 990 11.06 -3.92 -77.85
N ALA A 991 11.95 -4.91 -77.57
CA ALA A 991 13.41 -5.03 -77.87
C ALA A 991 14.52 -4.15 -77.21
N LYS A 992 15.40 -4.79 -76.40
CA LYS A 992 16.88 -5.00 -76.62
C LYS A 992 17.62 -5.58 -75.39
N GLY A 993 18.52 -6.57 -75.59
CA GLY A 993 19.57 -7.00 -74.63
C GLY A 993 20.91 -6.25 -74.85
N PRO A 994 22.11 -6.70 -74.39
CA PRO A 994 22.52 -8.08 -73.99
C PRO A 994 23.31 -8.19 -72.62
N VAL A 995 23.27 -9.30 -71.84
CA VAL A 995 24.12 -10.53 -71.76
C VAL A 995 25.23 -10.52 -70.66
N GLU A 996 25.60 -11.74 -70.21
CA GLU A 996 26.62 -12.18 -69.21
C GLU A 996 26.12 -12.32 -67.75
N GLY A 997 26.17 -13.48 -67.09
CA GLY A 997 26.44 -14.86 -67.56
C GLY A 997 26.82 -15.85 -66.44
N ALA A 998 26.44 -17.14 -66.59
CA ALA A 998 26.94 -18.34 -65.88
C ALA A 998 26.77 -18.43 -64.32
N ASP A 999 26.52 -19.59 -63.69
CA ASP A 999 26.20 -20.94 -64.19
C ASP A 999 25.43 -21.76 -63.13
N PHE A 1000 24.96 -22.95 -63.50
CA PHE A 1000 23.99 -23.81 -62.80
C PHE A 1000 24.59 -24.84 -61.80
N GLU A 1001 23.96 -24.96 -60.62
CA GLU A 1001 23.33 -26.20 -60.08
C GLU A 1001 24.14 -27.42 -59.53
N PHE A 1002 23.46 -28.21 -58.68
CA PHE A 1002 23.72 -29.58 -58.15
C PHE A 1002 24.60 -29.85 -56.89
N ASP A 1003 23.92 -29.90 -55.73
CA ASP A 1003 23.53 -31.11 -54.94
C ASP A 1003 24.54 -32.07 -54.23
N LEU A 1004 24.04 -32.64 -53.11
CA LEU A 1004 24.48 -33.79 -52.29
C LEU A 1004 25.86 -33.81 -51.60
N SER A 1005 25.86 -33.93 -50.26
CA SER A 1005 26.20 -35.15 -49.48
C SER A 1005 26.76 -34.88 -48.05
N ILE A 1006 26.88 -35.95 -47.26
CA ILE A 1006 27.09 -36.00 -45.79
C ILE A 1006 28.56 -36.39 -45.42
N GLU A 1007 28.92 -36.12 -44.16
CA GLU A 1007 29.95 -36.78 -43.31
C GLU A 1007 31.36 -36.17 -43.10
N ASP A 1008 31.86 -36.47 -41.88
CA ASP A 1008 33.20 -36.35 -41.29
C ASP A 1008 33.83 -34.97 -40.98
N MET A 1009 34.63 -34.80 -39.90
CA MET A 1009 34.66 -35.35 -38.52
C MET A 1009 35.83 -34.64 -37.76
N ASP A 1010 35.71 -34.50 -36.42
CA ASP A 1010 36.77 -34.42 -35.38
C ASP A 1010 36.41 -33.41 -34.28
N LEU A 1011 36.67 -33.59 -32.98
CA LEU A 1011 36.87 -34.73 -32.05
C LEU A 1011 37.44 -34.10 -30.75
N ASN A 1012 36.97 -34.59 -29.59
CA ASN A 1012 37.61 -34.69 -28.25
C ASN A 1012 36.56 -34.47 -27.15
N PHE A 1013 36.04 -35.53 -26.50
CA PHE A 1013 36.61 -36.22 -25.31
C PHE A 1013 36.56 -35.33 -24.05
N GLU A 1014 36.10 -35.79 -22.87
CA GLU A 1014 36.13 -37.17 -22.33
C GLU A 1014 34.96 -37.46 -21.35
N THR A 1015 34.70 -38.73 -21.02
CA THR A 1015 33.60 -39.21 -20.14
C THR A 1015 34.11 -40.13 -19.01
N PHE A 1016 33.20 -40.75 -18.24
CA PHE A 1016 33.38 -41.75 -17.16
C PHE A 1016 33.71 -41.20 -15.76
N GLU A 1017 33.29 -41.78 -14.64
CA GLU A 1017 32.09 -42.59 -14.28
C GLU A 1017 32.12 -42.83 -12.74
N ASP A 1018 31.02 -43.35 -12.19
CA ASP A 1018 30.97 -44.32 -11.08
C ASP A 1018 31.10 -43.98 -9.56
N MET A 1019 30.11 -44.56 -8.84
CA MET A 1019 30.08 -45.09 -7.47
C MET A 1019 29.85 -44.20 -6.22
N ASN A 1020 28.63 -44.30 -5.69
CA ASN A 1020 28.26 -44.77 -4.34
C ASN A 1020 29.34 -44.75 -3.21
N PHE A 1021 28.99 -44.28 -2.01
CA PHE A 1021 28.55 -45.18 -0.90
C PHE A 1021 28.15 -44.47 0.43
N GLU A 1022 27.15 -45.06 1.09
CA GLU A 1022 26.90 -45.22 2.55
C GLU A 1022 26.76 -44.04 3.55
N PHE A 1023 25.63 -44.10 4.26
CA PHE A 1023 25.47 -43.66 5.66
C PHE A 1023 26.40 -44.46 6.60
N GLN A 1024 27.05 -43.79 7.57
CA GLN A 1024 27.29 -44.43 8.86
C GLN A 1024 27.36 -43.44 10.04
N ASP A 1025 26.64 -43.79 11.11
CA ASP A 1025 26.54 -43.10 12.39
C ASP A 1025 27.74 -43.44 13.30
N MET A 1026 28.33 -42.45 13.99
CA MET A 1026 29.03 -42.63 15.27
C MET A 1026 29.44 -41.30 15.94
N GLY A 1027 29.10 -41.13 17.23
CA GLY A 1027 30.05 -40.52 18.19
C GLY A 1027 29.58 -39.33 19.05
N SER A 1028 28.97 -39.61 20.20
CA SER A 1028 28.77 -38.68 21.32
C SER A 1028 30.09 -38.21 21.98
N GLY A 1029 30.20 -36.95 22.48
CA GLY A 1029 31.43 -36.53 23.18
C GLY A 1029 31.55 -35.14 23.86
N PHE A 1030 30.65 -34.76 24.77
CA PHE A 1030 30.84 -33.96 26.02
C PHE A 1030 32.06 -33.01 26.28
N TRP A 1031 31.77 -31.86 26.92
CA TRP A 1031 32.65 -30.80 27.52
C TRP A 1031 33.36 -29.83 26.54
N GLY A 1032 33.49 -28.52 26.80
CA GLY A 1032 32.94 -27.68 27.89
C GLY A 1032 33.83 -26.44 28.21
N VAL A 1033 33.19 -25.33 28.63
CA VAL A 1033 33.79 -24.16 29.32
C VAL A 1033 34.77 -23.28 28.52
N LYS A 1034 34.29 -22.13 28.03
CA LYS A 1034 34.60 -20.84 28.69
C LYS A 1034 33.60 -19.75 28.36
#